data_AF-A0A9P0HSW9-F1
#
_entry.id   AF-A0A9P0HSW9-F1
#
_cell.length_a   1.000
_cell.length_b   1.000
_cell.length_c   1.000
_cell.angle_alpha   90.00
_cell.angle_beta   90.00
_cell.angle_gamma   90.00
#
_symmetry.space_group_name_H-M   'P 1'
#
loop_
_entity.id
_entity.type
_entity.pdbx_description
1 polymer ?
#
loop_
_entity_poly.entity_id
_entity_poly.type
_entity_poly.pdbx_seq_one_letter_code
_entity_poly.pdbx_strand_id
1 'polypeptide(L)'
;MHHNIRRQPERWVDLDDVDKEESDENILTNDKSDDETSNEENIKKDFVKKRILGKRGNPITVTINYVPVSFTDPTACVFHYHVRIEPEPSRLKLCRKVLEITEAEKFPNSTCAFDGRKNLYTTEPISADQKSTRISESVKIVSEENTLNTIKRSNEVESRNWLPTWFQYRSSSYKESKSVSVKLSVFNMVWLWDEDMLAKRSFKLSAQLNEILRYGEMSNATQNSSAVLKKVVAAVETIIAENALKKCQERKLTQSGDILFTRYSEPAGHINGGINLHFGFRQTIVKQSPLFHYNFFMAIDMTYGCFFDTLSVIDFISLILDRTRNSLRDGTLEPWEHQVVKSYLKGVRVIYQDPGYAMTNREHIVSDVAASAESIRLKTGLPSSFNNQGQFYSLGKVFDLEFPNMPSLIVGPPGMMLGLPPELCTIADGQIFNRRMTDSQKEALKELLLELKPKPRQIKSEIIRMISALGLERNNFFSEFGIHINKNLVQTNGRVLKPPIIVCKSAMLSGIKQVSPSESSWDLEHFENAVEIDKWAICNVDPTEDPDLLFLATALRFRGLRLGMKIHEPQFYPKLVQAEEDFEKYFEIFLRERKSENCEVVLVVMPNSGVFYGKIKQIAELQVGILTQCLKSSTVKKLDLSIMNSLLLKLNAKLNGNCYNIKSSLWPKYFIRPVLVIGAYVNVNDPKRSSSFPFIASIVGNYNRHATKHNVIWSFMKSDSDHIENLDKIIGELIIHYWQESGAYPEKILYYREGILEDNIWVVMEKEAALIREGCLSLHPFYQPSLTFIDVTRNHSAMFLPNKQADVPAGTVVDSTIVHPNQMEFYLMSHLSYLGAPRPTKYHVLMDESHLSEDDIQEITFYLCHLSCRCTRSVPFPVQLYYARLATQRAQKYFDGRFMDDEEIDKTIKEILNVNALLEHNPMFFV
;
A
#
# COMPACT_ATOMS: atom_id res chain seq x y z
N MET A 1 4.44 42.55 -42.96
CA MET A 1 4.65 42.97 -44.36
C MET A 1 4.27 41.81 -45.27
N HIS A 2 3.58 42.13 -46.36
CA HIS A 2 2.75 41.25 -47.19
C HIS A 2 3.50 40.25 -48.09
N HIS A 3 2.81 39.12 -48.29
CA HIS A 3 2.63 38.32 -49.53
C HIS A 3 3.81 37.51 -50.12
N ASN A 4 3.58 36.19 -50.24
CA ASN A 4 3.30 35.57 -51.55
C ASN A 4 2.70 34.16 -51.39
N ILE A 5 1.43 34.02 -51.81
CA ILE A 5 0.73 32.74 -52.01
C ILE A 5 0.50 32.62 -53.52
N ARG A 6 0.96 31.53 -54.14
CA ARG A 6 0.56 31.12 -55.49
C ARG A 6 -0.32 29.88 -55.41
N ARG A 7 -1.46 29.96 -56.10
CA ARG A 7 -2.56 28.99 -56.16
C ARG A 7 -2.64 28.38 -57.58
N GLN A 8 -3.13 27.14 -57.61
CA GLN A 8 -3.98 26.48 -58.63
C GLN A 8 -3.29 25.79 -59.84
N PRO A 9 -3.95 24.80 -60.52
CA PRO A 9 -5.37 24.38 -60.41
C PRO A 9 -5.66 22.86 -60.29
N GLU A 10 -6.89 22.57 -59.87
CA GLU A 10 -7.61 21.29 -59.95
C GLU A 10 -8.07 20.97 -61.39
N ARG A 11 -8.24 19.69 -61.72
CA ARG A 11 -8.97 19.25 -62.92
C ARG A 11 -9.76 17.97 -62.64
N TRP A 12 -11.08 18.07 -62.80
CA TRP A 12 -12.07 17.00 -62.81
C TRP A 12 -12.05 16.24 -64.14
N VAL A 13 -12.33 14.94 -64.12
CA VAL A 13 -12.88 14.17 -65.25
C VAL A 13 -13.81 13.09 -64.69
N ASP A 14 -15.10 13.17 -65.07
CA ASP A 14 -16.13 12.13 -64.96
C ASP A 14 -16.08 11.17 -66.16
N LEU A 15 -16.67 9.97 -65.96
CA LEU A 15 -17.60 9.23 -66.85
C LEU A 15 -17.30 7.72 -66.91
N ASP A 16 -18.20 6.97 -66.24
CA ASP A 16 -19.08 5.91 -66.75
C ASP A 16 -18.56 4.72 -67.59
N ASP A 17 -19.05 3.55 -67.16
CA ASP A 17 -19.80 2.54 -67.93
C ASP A 17 -19.29 1.08 -68.02
N VAL A 18 -20.22 0.15 -67.67
CA VAL A 18 -20.52 -1.18 -68.31
C VAL A 18 -19.59 -2.36 -67.93
N ASP A 19 -19.98 -3.58 -67.52
CA ASP A 19 -21.20 -4.42 -67.37
C ASP A 19 -20.84 -5.54 -66.34
N LYS A 20 -21.67 -5.99 -65.39
CA LYS A 20 -22.80 -6.97 -65.43
C LYS A 20 -22.50 -8.38 -66.00
N GLU A 21 -22.62 -9.39 -65.12
CA GLU A 21 -23.32 -10.69 -65.27
C GLU A 21 -23.33 -11.32 -63.86
N GLU A 22 -24.46 -11.36 -63.13
CA GLU A 22 -25.52 -12.41 -63.15
C GLU A 22 -24.98 -13.82 -62.85
N SER A 23 -25.57 -14.69 -62.03
CA SER A 23 -26.78 -14.73 -61.21
C SER A 23 -26.74 -16.11 -60.55
N ASP A 24 -27.27 -16.29 -59.34
CA ASP A 24 -28.22 -17.38 -59.14
C ASP A 24 -29.06 -17.10 -57.89
N GLU A 25 -30.35 -17.21 -58.15
CA GLU A 25 -31.46 -16.56 -57.48
C GLU A 25 -32.28 -17.59 -56.68
N ASN A 26 -32.92 -17.07 -55.63
CA ASN A 26 -34.28 -17.41 -55.17
C ASN A 26 -34.59 -18.64 -54.30
N ILE A 27 -35.64 -18.66 -53.45
CA ILE A 27 -36.55 -17.71 -52.74
C ILE A 27 -37.28 -18.62 -51.71
N LEU A 28 -37.81 -18.04 -50.61
CA LEU A 28 -39.01 -18.43 -49.80
C LEU A 28 -38.61 -18.83 -48.36
N THR A 29 -39.12 -18.25 -47.27
CA THR A 29 -40.22 -17.31 -47.01
C THR A 29 -40.04 -16.75 -45.60
N ASN A 30 -40.42 -15.49 -45.40
CA ASN A 30 -40.64 -14.89 -44.09
C ASN A 30 -41.77 -15.62 -43.35
N ASP A 31 -41.54 -16.04 -42.11
CA ASP A 31 -42.57 -16.05 -41.08
C ASP A 31 -42.04 -15.29 -39.86
N LYS A 32 -42.82 -14.28 -39.48
CA LYS A 32 -42.61 -13.44 -38.31
C LYS A 32 -43.14 -14.19 -37.09
N SER A 33 -42.31 -14.37 -36.08
CA SER A 33 -42.76 -14.52 -34.70
C SER A 33 -41.83 -13.75 -33.78
N ASP A 34 -42.40 -12.76 -33.12
CA ASP A 34 -41.80 -11.91 -32.11
C ASP A 34 -41.22 -12.74 -30.96
N ASP A 35 -39.94 -12.57 -30.67
CA ASP A 35 -39.37 -12.79 -29.34
C ASP A 35 -38.10 -11.93 -29.20
N GLU A 36 -38.33 -10.68 -28.80
CA GLU A 36 -37.28 -9.79 -28.27
C GLU A 36 -36.80 -10.34 -26.93
N THR A 37 -35.74 -11.15 -26.90
CA THR A 37 -34.84 -11.22 -25.74
C THR A 37 -33.42 -11.64 -26.13
N SER A 38 -32.46 -10.79 -25.78
CA SER A 38 -31.04 -11.09 -25.54
C SER A 38 -30.25 -11.82 -26.65
N ASN A 39 -29.79 -11.07 -27.64
CA ASN A 39 -28.56 -11.40 -28.36
C ASN A 39 -27.69 -10.14 -28.46
N GLU A 40 -27.12 -9.72 -27.34
CA GLU A 40 -25.90 -8.91 -27.40
C GLU A 40 -24.79 -9.82 -27.93
N GLU A 41 -24.31 -9.50 -29.12
CA GLU A 41 -23.23 -10.19 -29.80
C GLU A 41 -21.99 -10.29 -28.89
N ASN A 42 -21.62 -11.52 -28.56
CA ASN A 42 -20.36 -11.88 -27.91
C ASN A 42 -19.17 -11.54 -28.82
N ILE A 43 -18.75 -10.28 -28.85
CA ILE A 43 -17.44 -9.89 -29.39
C ILE A 43 -16.37 -10.55 -28.50
N LYS A 44 -15.57 -11.45 -29.09
CA LYS A 44 -14.46 -12.13 -28.39
C LYS A 44 -13.48 -11.10 -27.85
N LYS A 45 -13.43 -10.96 -26.52
CA LYS A 45 -12.48 -10.13 -25.78
C LYS A 45 -11.07 -10.77 -25.79
N ASP A 46 -10.32 -10.61 -26.88
CA ASP A 46 -8.98 -11.19 -27.01
C ASP A 46 -7.88 -10.12 -26.81
N PHE A 47 -7.08 -10.25 -25.73
CA PHE A 47 -5.85 -9.46 -25.54
C PHE A 47 -4.74 -9.90 -26.50
N VAL A 48 -3.67 -9.09 -26.63
CA VAL A 48 -2.51 -9.41 -27.48
C VAL A 48 -1.95 -10.80 -27.15
N LYS A 49 -2.01 -11.67 -28.16
CA LYS A 49 -1.52 -13.04 -28.03
C LYS A 49 0.00 -13.10 -27.99
N LYS A 50 0.52 -13.93 -27.09
CA LYS A 50 1.93 -14.25 -27.01
C LYS A 50 2.37 -14.97 -28.30
N ARG A 51 3.31 -14.37 -29.03
CA ARG A 51 3.75 -14.90 -30.34
C ARG A 51 5.00 -15.77 -30.20
N ILE A 52 6.07 -15.23 -29.61
CA ILE A 52 7.38 -15.87 -29.44
C ILE A 52 8.04 -15.27 -28.20
N LEU A 53 8.54 -16.13 -27.29
CA LEU A 53 9.33 -15.70 -26.13
C LEU A 53 10.52 -14.84 -26.54
N GLY A 54 10.84 -13.83 -25.73
CA GLY A 54 12.04 -13.02 -25.94
C GLY A 54 13.32 -13.85 -25.88
N LYS A 55 14.34 -13.43 -26.63
CA LYS A 55 15.62 -14.14 -26.81
C LYS A 55 16.84 -13.29 -26.42
N ARG A 56 16.71 -11.96 -26.30
CA ARG A 56 17.83 -11.06 -25.98
C ARG A 56 18.26 -11.18 -24.51
N GLY A 57 19.55 -11.00 -24.24
CA GLY A 57 20.11 -11.03 -22.89
C GLY A 57 20.72 -12.38 -22.51
N ASN A 58 21.49 -12.37 -21.42
CA ASN A 58 22.21 -13.56 -20.95
C ASN A 58 21.27 -14.44 -20.11
N PRO A 59 21.24 -15.77 -20.32
CA PRO A 59 20.37 -16.66 -19.55
C PRO A 59 20.74 -16.64 -18.06
N ILE A 60 19.71 -16.65 -17.21
CA ILE A 60 19.85 -16.74 -15.76
C ILE A 60 18.73 -17.63 -15.20
N THR A 61 19.02 -18.40 -14.15
CA THR A 61 17.99 -19.10 -13.38
C THR A 61 17.68 -18.30 -12.12
N VAL A 62 16.41 -18.01 -11.92
CA VAL A 62 15.90 -17.23 -10.78
C VAL A 62 14.98 -18.12 -9.95
N THR A 63 15.07 -18.02 -8.63
CA THR A 63 14.11 -18.64 -7.72
C THR A 63 13.01 -17.61 -7.42
N ILE A 64 11.75 -17.99 -7.52
CA ILE A 64 10.62 -17.17 -7.12
C ILE A 64 10.18 -17.61 -5.73
N ASN A 65 9.71 -16.68 -4.90
CA ASN A 65 9.15 -16.97 -3.57
C ASN A 65 7.78 -17.70 -3.62
N TYR A 66 7.54 -18.45 -4.68
CA TYR A 66 6.31 -19.18 -4.95
C TYR A 66 6.54 -20.65 -4.65
N VAL A 67 5.52 -21.27 -4.06
CA VAL A 67 5.48 -22.71 -3.82
C VAL A 67 4.33 -23.29 -4.63
N PRO A 68 4.57 -24.30 -5.50
CA PRO A 68 3.50 -24.94 -6.24
C PRO A 68 2.41 -25.53 -5.34
N VAL A 69 1.16 -25.28 -5.70
CA VAL A 69 -0.03 -25.86 -5.08
C VAL A 69 -0.69 -26.78 -6.11
N SER A 70 -0.88 -28.04 -5.72
CA SER A 70 -1.48 -29.08 -6.56
C SER A 70 -2.70 -29.68 -5.89
N PHE A 71 -3.65 -30.13 -6.72
CA PHE A 71 -4.89 -30.79 -6.28
C PHE A 71 -4.81 -32.23 -6.78
N THR A 72 -4.76 -33.20 -5.87
CA THR A 72 -4.40 -34.60 -6.19
C THR A 72 -5.53 -35.42 -6.79
N ASP A 73 -6.78 -35.02 -6.55
CA ASP A 73 -7.95 -35.70 -7.07
C ASP A 73 -8.84 -34.73 -7.87
N PRO A 74 -8.98 -34.91 -9.20
CA PRO A 74 -9.90 -34.14 -10.03
C PRO A 74 -11.37 -34.26 -9.57
N THR A 75 -11.70 -35.31 -8.83
CA THR A 75 -13.04 -35.57 -8.27
C THR A 75 -13.22 -34.98 -6.87
N ALA A 76 -12.14 -34.54 -6.20
CA ALA A 76 -12.24 -33.85 -4.94
C ALA A 76 -13.08 -32.58 -5.11
N CYS A 77 -14.03 -32.42 -4.19
CA CYS A 77 -14.95 -31.31 -4.17
C CYS A 77 -15.00 -30.69 -2.79
N VAL A 78 -15.21 -29.38 -2.76
CA VAL A 78 -15.39 -28.62 -1.54
C VAL A 78 -16.81 -28.09 -1.52
N PHE A 79 -17.50 -28.32 -0.41
CA PHE A 79 -18.87 -27.85 -0.23
C PHE A 79 -18.85 -26.47 0.40
N HIS A 80 -19.41 -25.49 -0.32
CA HIS A 80 -19.50 -24.10 0.14
C HIS A 80 -20.88 -23.82 0.74
N TYR A 81 -20.88 -23.36 1.99
CA TYR A 81 -22.07 -22.99 2.74
C TYR A 81 -22.06 -21.50 3.07
N HIS A 82 -23.24 -20.89 2.97
CA HIS A 82 -23.52 -19.60 3.59
C HIS A 82 -23.99 -19.83 5.03
N VAL A 83 -23.20 -19.31 5.97
CA VAL A 83 -23.44 -19.40 7.41
C VAL A 83 -24.04 -18.11 7.93
N ARG A 84 -25.08 -18.24 8.74
CA ARG A 84 -25.69 -17.15 9.50
C ARG A 84 -25.77 -17.55 10.97
N ILE A 85 -25.24 -16.68 11.84
CA ILE A 85 -25.24 -16.86 13.29
C ILE A 85 -26.21 -15.84 13.88
N GLU A 86 -27.19 -16.31 14.66
CA GLU A 86 -28.19 -15.47 15.30
C GLU A 86 -28.16 -15.63 16.84
N PRO A 87 -28.13 -14.55 17.61
CA PRO A 87 -27.94 -13.16 17.17
C PRO A 87 -26.55 -12.93 16.55
N GLU A 88 -26.43 -11.97 15.63
CA GLU A 88 -25.16 -11.68 14.96
C GLU A 88 -24.08 -11.34 15.99
N PRO A 89 -22.96 -12.08 16.05
CA PRO A 89 -21.92 -11.80 17.01
C PRO A 89 -21.26 -10.45 16.72
N SER A 90 -21.05 -9.65 17.77
CA SER A 90 -20.40 -8.33 17.64
C SER A 90 -18.92 -8.39 17.24
N ARG A 91 -18.30 -9.58 17.22
CA ARG A 91 -16.86 -9.78 16.96
C ARG A 91 -16.61 -11.04 16.14
N LEU A 92 -15.73 -10.95 15.14
CA LEU A 92 -15.32 -12.07 14.27
C LEU A 92 -14.75 -13.28 15.05
N LYS A 93 -13.99 -13.02 16.14
CA LYS A 93 -13.48 -14.08 17.01
C LYS A 93 -14.60 -14.91 17.64
N LEU A 94 -15.72 -14.28 17.96
CA LEU A 94 -16.87 -14.95 18.54
C LEU A 94 -17.60 -15.80 17.50
N CYS A 95 -17.74 -15.31 16.25
CA CYS A 95 -18.26 -16.11 15.14
C CYS A 95 -17.47 -17.41 14.96
N ARG A 96 -16.13 -17.32 15.00
CA ARG A 96 -15.24 -18.48 14.88
C ARG A 96 -15.39 -19.44 16.07
N LYS A 97 -15.44 -18.95 17.31
CA LYS A 97 -15.63 -19.78 18.50
C LYS A 97 -16.97 -20.52 18.50
N VAL A 98 -18.04 -19.88 18.03
CA VAL A 98 -19.34 -20.55 17.83
C VAL A 98 -19.19 -21.72 16.85
N LEU A 99 -18.55 -21.49 15.70
CA LEU A 99 -18.37 -22.54 14.70
C LEU A 99 -17.48 -23.68 15.21
N GLU A 100 -16.38 -23.39 15.89
CA GLU A 100 -15.45 -24.38 16.48
C GLU A 100 -16.18 -25.34 17.43
N ILE A 101 -17.05 -24.81 18.30
CA ILE A 101 -17.89 -25.63 19.20
C ILE A 101 -18.89 -26.45 18.39
N THR A 102 -19.50 -25.86 17.36
CA THR A 102 -20.46 -26.56 16.48
C THR A 102 -19.80 -27.71 15.73
N GLU A 103 -18.59 -27.49 15.21
CA GLU A 103 -17.78 -28.48 14.49
C GLU A 103 -17.48 -29.68 15.39
N ALA A 104 -17.02 -29.42 16.62
CA ALA A 104 -16.73 -30.47 17.60
C ALA A 104 -17.97 -31.30 18.00
N GLU A 105 -19.14 -30.68 18.11
CA GLU A 105 -20.37 -31.37 18.56
C GLU A 105 -21.13 -32.06 17.42
N LYS A 106 -21.10 -31.52 16.20
CA LYS A 106 -22.04 -31.89 15.13
C LYS A 106 -21.38 -32.33 13.83
N PHE A 107 -20.13 -31.95 13.56
CA PHE A 107 -19.43 -32.24 12.31
C PHE A 107 -18.12 -33.03 12.52
N PRO A 108 -18.10 -34.09 13.35
CA PRO A 108 -16.86 -34.73 13.79
C PRO A 108 -16.05 -35.39 12.65
N ASN A 109 -16.69 -35.69 11.51
CA ASN A 109 -16.06 -36.35 10.37
C ASN A 109 -15.66 -35.39 9.25
N SER A 110 -16.04 -34.11 9.34
CA SER A 110 -15.80 -33.13 8.26
C SER A 110 -14.90 -32.01 8.73
N THR A 111 -13.81 -31.81 7.99
CA THR A 111 -12.89 -30.71 8.23
C THR A 111 -13.47 -29.40 7.72
N CYS A 112 -13.48 -28.36 8.56
CA CYS A 112 -14.07 -27.07 8.22
C CYS A 112 -13.03 -25.96 8.03
N ALA A 113 -13.29 -25.04 7.09
CA ALA A 113 -12.58 -23.78 6.91
C ALA A 113 -13.56 -22.61 6.81
N PHE A 114 -13.39 -21.57 7.63
CA PHE A 114 -14.37 -20.49 7.77
C PHE A 114 -13.72 -19.11 7.65
N ASP A 115 -14.34 -18.22 6.89
CA ASP A 115 -13.83 -16.85 6.74
C ASP A 115 -14.03 -15.99 8.01
N GLY A 116 -14.79 -16.49 8.99
CA GLY A 116 -15.13 -15.77 10.23
C GLY A 116 -16.38 -14.89 10.10
N ARG A 117 -17.03 -14.90 8.93
CA ARG A 117 -18.21 -14.07 8.62
C ARG A 117 -19.36 -14.94 8.13
N LYS A 118 -19.28 -15.42 6.88
CA LYS A 118 -20.41 -16.02 6.17
C LYS A 118 -20.04 -17.24 5.32
N ASN A 119 -18.79 -17.42 4.94
CA ASN A 119 -18.39 -18.48 4.01
C ASN A 119 -17.72 -19.61 4.77
N LEU A 120 -18.36 -20.78 4.75
CA LEU A 120 -17.85 -22.03 5.31
C LEU A 120 -17.58 -23.02 4.18
N TYR A 121 -16.42 -23.66 4.23
CA TYR A 121 -15.99 -24.69 3.30
C TYR A 121 -15.75 -25.98 4.06
N THR A 122 -16.18 -27.10 3.50
CA THR A 122 -16.09 -28.42 4.13
C THR A 122 -15.68 -29.48 3.13
N THR A 123 -15.02 -30.54 3.62
CA THR A 123 -14.56 -31.69 2.82
C THR A 123 -15.69 -32.68 2.53
N GLU A 124 -16.68 -32.77 3.42
CA GLU A 124 -17.85 -33.64 3.27
C GLU A 124 -19.16 -32.85 3.44
N PRO A 125 -20.30 -33.35 2.93
CA PRO A 125 -21.60 -32.76 3.21
C PRO A 125 -21.90 -32.78 4.71
N ILE A 126 -22.38 -31.65 5.23
CA ILE A 126 -22.69 -31.48 6.65
C ILE A 126 -23.94 -32.30 7.07
N SER A 127 -24.77 -32.73 6.11
CA SER A 127 -25.99 -33.52 6.32
C SER A 127 -25.84 -34.97 5.84
N ALA A 128 -26.18 -35.95 6.70
CA ALA A 128 -26.24 -37.37 6.34
C ALA A 128 -27.34 -37.67 5.29
N ASP A 129 -28.42 -36.88 5.29
CA ASP A 129 -29.42 -36.87 4.22
C ASP A 129 -28.95 -35.92 3.11
N GLN A 130 -28.36 -36.46 2.04
CA GLN A 130 -27.87 -35.69 0.87
C GLN A 130 -28.94 -34.84 0.14
N LYS A 131 -30.19 -34.79 0.65
CA LYS A 131 -31.31 -34.00 0.12
C LYS A 131 -31.57 -32.68 0.86
N SER A 132 -31.09 -32.51 2.10
CA SER A 132 -31.32 -31.25 2.84
C SER A 132 -30.24 -30.22 2.51
N THR A 133 -30.62 -29.14 1.84
CA THR A 133 -29.74 -28.02 1.50
C THR A 133 -29.54 -27.02 2.65
N ARG A 134 -30.20 -27.24 3.80
CA ARG A 134 -30.17 -26.34 4.96
C ARG A 134 -30.03 -27.11 6.26
N ILE A 135 -29.14 -26.62 7.12
CA ILE A 135 -28.90 -27.14 8.47
C ILE A 135 -29.03 -25.97 9.43
N SER A 136 -29.69 -26.20 10.56
CA SER A 136 -29.82 -25.20 11.61
C SER A 136 -29.65 -25.83 12.97
N GLU A 137 -28.60 -25.42 13.67
CA GLU A 137 -28.20 -25.97 14.96
C GLU A 137 -28.13 -24.85 16.01
N SER A 138 -28.45 -25.19 17.25
CA SER A 138 -28.35 -24.28 18.39
C SER A 138 -27.18 -24.68 19.27
N VAL A 139 -26.29 -23.73 19.56
CA VAL A 139 -25.06 -23.94 20.32
C VAL A 139 -25.07 -23.04 21.54
N LYS A 140 -24.70 -23.60 22.69
CA LYS A 140 -24.48 -22.84 23.93
C LYS A 140 -22.99 -22.80 24.21
N ILE A 141 -22.41 -21.61 24.26
CA ILE A 141 -21.02 -21.44 24.67
C ILE A 141 -20.96 -21.55 26.18
N VAL A 142 -20.19 -22.51 26.72
CA VAL A 142 -19.88 -22.63 28.14
C VAL A 142 -18.42 -22.19 28.34
N SER A 143 -18.14 -21.32 29.30
CA SER A 143 -16.77 -20.83 29.55
C SER A 143 -15.85 -21.91 30.14
N GLU A 144 -14.56 -21.89 29.75
CA GLU A 144 -13.56 -22.92 30.04
C GLU A 144 -13.13 -23.01 31.52
N GLU A 145 -13.47 -22.04 32.38
CA GLU A 145 -13.20 -22.14 33.82
C GLU A 145 -14.15 -23.09 34.58
N ASN A 146 -15.31 -23.44 34.01
CA ASN A 146 -16.23 -24.38 34.66
C ASN A 146 -15.74 -25.83 34.64
N THR A 147 -14.89 -26.21 33.68
CA THR A 147 -14.31 -27.56 33.61
C THR A 147 -13.29 -27.82 34.73
N LEU A 148 -12.49 -26.83 35.13
CA LEU A 148 -11.56 -26.94 36.26
C LEU A 148 -12.28 -26.99 37.62
N ASN A 149 -13.41 -26.29 37.76
CA ASN A 149 -14.22 -26.34 38.98
C ASN A 149 -15.03 -27.64 39.10
N THR A 150 -15.39 -28.27 37.99
CA THR A 150 -16.12 -29.56 37.98
C THR A 150 -15.18 -30.75 38.26
N ILE A 151 -13.92 -30.67 37.81
CA ILE A 151 -12.89 -31.68 38.12
C ILE A 151 -12.37 -31.53 39.57
N LYS A 152 -12.38 -30.32 40.15
CA LYS A 152 -12.02 -30.14 41.58
C LYS A 152 -13.12 -30.53 42.56
N ARG A 153 -14.41 -30.35 42.21
CA ARG A 153 -15.53 -30.78 43.06
C ARG A 153 -15.70 -32.30 43.16
N SER A 154 -15.10 -33.08 42.27
CA SER A 154 -15.12 -34.55 42.34
C SER A 154 -13.96 -35.13 43.15
N ASN A 155 -12.93 -34.34 43.48
CA ASN A 155 -11.73 -34.81 44.20
C ASN A 155 -11.50 -34.15 45.58
N GLU A 156 -12.44 -33.35 46.10
CA GLU A 156 -12.40 -32.83 47.48
C GLU A 156 -13.51 -33.42 48.35
N VAL A 157 -13.50 -34.75 48.49
CA VAL A 157 -14.04 -35.43 49.67
C VAL A 157 -12.90 -36.29 50.21
N GLU A 158 -11.98 -35.66 50.96
CA GLU A 158 -11.07 -36.25 51.95
C GLU A 158 -9.79 -35.41 52.06
N SER A 159 -9.82 -34.38 52.91
CA SER A 159 -8.68 -33.98 53.75
C SER A 159 -9.02 -32.69 54.49
N ARG A 160 -9.85 -32.81 55.53
CA ARG A 160 -9.82 -31.85 56.63
C ARG A 160 -8.54 -32.09 57.40
N ASN A 161 -7.64 -31.11 57.46
CA ASN A 161 -6.92 -30.67 58.64
C ASN A 161 -5.85 -29.66 58.23
N TRP A 162 -5.51 -28.76 59.16
CA TRP A 162 -4.52 -27.68 59.10
C TRP A 162 -5.08 -26.26 58.83
N LEU A 163 -5.72 -25.71 59.87
CA LEU A 163 -5.75 -24.26 60.14
C LEU A 163 -5.13 -23.98 61.52
N PRO A 164 -4.24 -22.99 61.69
CA PRO A 164 -3.67 -22.60 62.99
C PRO A 164 -4.64 -21.83 63.90
N THR A 165 -4.38 -21.93 65.19
CA THR A 165 -5.23 -21.73 66.37
C THR A 165 -5.53 -20.29 66.84
N TRP A 166 -5.25 -19.24 66.05
CA TRP A 166 -5.49 -17.86 66.51
C TRP A 166 -6.87 -17.27 66.14
N PHE A 167 -7.73 -18.05 65.46
CA PHE A 167 -9.04 -17.59 64.98
C PHE A 167 -10.23 -17.88 65.92
N GLN A 168 -9.98 -18.36 67.15
CA GLN A 168 -11.04 -18.91 68.02
C GLN A 168 -11.48 -18.04 69.22
N TYR A 169 -11.04 -16.79 69.36
CA TYR A 169 -11.45 -15.97 70.51
C TYR A 169 -11.73 -14.51 70.16
N ARG A 170 -13.00 -14.18 69.89
CA ARG A 170 -13.72 -12.98 70.39
C ARG A 170 -15.14 -12.94 69.80
N SER A 171 -16.04 -13.71 70.39
CA SER A 171 -17.49 -13.57 70.22
C SER A 171 -18.15 -13.50 71.59
N SER A 172 -18.09 -12.34 72.24
CA SER A 172 -18.96 -12.02 73.37
C SER A 172 -18.75 -10.57 73.77
N SER A 173 -19.63 -9.70 73.27
CA SER A 173 -20.18 -8.49 73.90
C SER A 173 -20.44 -7.42 72.84
N TYR A 174 -21.69 -7.32 72.40
CA TYR A 174 -22.51 -6.09 72.41
C TYR A 174 -23.73 -6.30 71.50
N LYS A 175 -24.88 -6.53 72.14
CA LYS A 175 -26.19 -6.19 71.56
C LYS A 175 -26.40 -4.70 71.84
N GLU A 176 -26.62 -3.90 70.80
CA GLU A 176 -27.78 -3.02 70.73
C GLU A 176 -27.92 -2.36 69.35
N SER A 177 -29.18 -2.23 68.98
CA SER A 177 -29.79 -1.66 67.79
C SER A 177 -29.21 -0.35 67.25
N LYS A 178 -29.05 -0.27 65.92
CA LYS A 178 -29.83 0.65 65.07
C LYS A 178 -29.66 0.29 63.59
N SER A 179 -30.78 0.34 62.90
CA SER A 179 -31.00 0.09 61.48
C SER A 179 -30.05 0.87 60.56
N VAL A 180 -29.27 0.17 59.75
CA VAL A 180 -28.86 0.66 58.42
C VAL A 180 -28.91 -0.51 57.44
N SER A 181 -29.99 -0.56 56.67
CA SER A 181 -30.12 -1.41 55.49
C SER A 181 -29.26 -0.83 54.36
N VAL A 182 -27.96 -1.14 54.33
CA VAL A 182 -27.15 -0.90 53.12
C VAL A 182 -27.24 -2.13 52.23
N LYS A 183 -27.87 -1.94 51.07
CA LYS A 183 -27.90 -2.86 49.93
C LYS A 183 -26.49 -3.29 49.54
N LEU A 184 -26.00 -4.38 50.12
CA LEU A 184 -24.78 -5.10 49.74
C LEU A 184 -25.05 -6.13 48.63
N SER A 185 -25.94 -5.81 47.68
CA SER A 185 -26.34 -6.73 46.60
C SER A 185 -25.95 -6.30 45.19
N VAL A 186 -25.35 -5.11 45.02
CA VAL A 186 -25.02 -4.58 43.67
C VAL A 186 -23.52 -4.72 43.35
N PHE A 187 -22.64 -4.70 44.36
CA PHE A 187 -21.20 -4.72 44.12
C PHE A 187 -20.66 -6.09 43.70
N ASN A 188 -21.23 -7.20 44.18
CA ASN A 188 -20.79 -8.54 43.77
C ASN A 188 -21.27 -8.97 42.37
N MET A 189 -22.22 -8.25 41.76
CA MET A 189 -22.65 -8.60 40.41
C MET A 189 -21.69 -8.10 39.34
N VAL A 190 -21.04 -6.94 39.49
CA VAL A 190 -20.24 -6.30 38.43
C VAL A 190 -18.93 -7.04 38.10
N TRP A 191 -18.49 -7.96 38.95
CA TRP A 191 -17.16 -8.60 38.88
C TRP A 191 -17.09 -9.93 38.13
N LEU A 192 -18.15 -10.37 37.44
CA LEU A 192 -18.20 -11.66 36.73
C LEU A 192 -18.38 -11.54 35.20
N TRP A 193 -18.33 -10.33 34.64
CA TRP A 193 -19.16 -10.02 33.46
C TRP A 193 -18.65 -10.38 32.06
N ASP A 194 -17.36 -10.63 31.81
CA ASP A 194 -16.95 -10.98 30.43
C ASP A 194 -17.10 -12.48 30.13
N GLU A 195 -16.86 -13.35 31.11
CA GLU A 195 -17.02 -14.81 30.96
C GLU A 195 -18.48 -15.27 31.19
N ASP A 196 -19.19 -14.71 32.17
CA ASP A 196 -20.60 -15.09 32.43
C ASP A 196 -21.60 -14.56 31.38
N MET A 197 -21.26 -13.50 30.64
CA MET A 197 -22.09 -13.02 29.51
C MET A 197 -21.92 -13.88 28.25
N LEU A 198 -20.75 -14.51 28.05
CA LEU A 198 -20.55 -15.51 27.02
C LEU A 198 -21.25 -16.83 27.41
N ALA A 199 -21.19 -17.21 28.69
CA ALA A 199 -21.81 -18.42 29.24
C ALA A 199 -23.36 -18.47 29.16
N LYS A 200 -24.04 -17.35 28.85
CA LYS A 200 -25.51 -17.25 28.79
C LYS A 200 -26.09 -16.97 27.41
N ARG A 201 -25.29 -16.82 26.35
CA ARG A 201 -25.79 -16.58 24.99
C ARG A 201 -25.85 -17.89 24.21
N SER A 202 -27.07 -18.39 23.98
CA SER A 202 -27.31 -19.40 22.95
C SER A 202 -27.22 -18.74 21.57
N PHE A 203 -26.38 -19.28 20.70
CA PHE A 203 -26.32 -18.89 19.29
C PHE A 203 -27.00 -19.95 18.45
N LYS A 204 -27.78 -19.52 17.46
CA LYS A 204 -28.31 -20.39 16.42
C LYS A 204 -27.45 -20.23 15.19
N LEU A 205 -26.75 -21.29 14.80
CA LEU A 205 -26.01 -21.36 13.56
C LEU A 205 -26.90 -21.99 12.50
N SER A 206 -27.03 -21.32 11.36
CA SER A 206 -27.68 -21.88 10.18
C SER A 206 -26.71 -21.89 9.02
N ALA A 207 -26.57 -23.03 8.36
CA ALA A 207 -25.71 -23.23 7.21
C ALA A 207 -26.57 -23.69 6.04
N GLN A 208 -26.53 -22.94 4.93
CA GLN A 208 -27.19 -23.30 3.69
C GLN A 208 -26.14 -23.65 2.64
N LEU A 209 -26.26 -24.84 2.03
CA LEU A 209 -25.41 -25.22 0.90
C LEU A 209 -25.65 -24.22 -0.23
N ASN A 210 -24.59 -23.51 -0.60
CA ASN A 210 -24.61 -22.53 -1.68
C ASN A 210 -24.21 -23.21 -3.00
N GLU A 211 -23.06 -23.90 -3.01
CA GLU A 211 -22.55 -24.59 -4.19
C GLU A 211 -21.52 -25.69 -3.83
N ILE A 212 -21.23 -26.55 -4.81
CA ILE A 212 -20.18 -27.58 -4.73
C ILE A 212 -19.08 -27.18 -5.71
N LEU A 213 -17.89 -26.93 -5.20
CA LEU A 213 -16.73 -26.53 -5.99
C LEU A 213 -15.90 -27.77 -6.33
N ARG A 214 -15.79 -28.13 -7.60
CA ARG A 214 -14.98 -29.27 -8.05
C ARG A 214 -13.64 -28.77 -8.58
N TYR A 215 -12.54 -29.30 -8.06
CA TYR A 215 -11.21 -28.89 -8.52
C TYR A 215 -10.94 -29.29 -9.98
N GLY A 216 -11.51 -30.41 -10.46
CA GLY A 216 -11.40 -30.84 -11.85
C GLY A 216 -11.95 -29.84 -12.87
N GLU A 217 -12.96 -29.04 -12.51
CA GLU A 217 -13.55 -28.02 -13.40
C GLU A 217 -12.58 -26.86 -13.71
N MET A 218 -11.50 -26.71 -12.92
CA MET A 218 -10.46 -25.72 -13.17
C MET A 218 -9.56 -26.06 -14.36
N SER A 219 -9.41 -27.35 -14.67
CA SER A 219 -8.54 -27.82 -15.77
C SER A 219 -9.13 -27.52 -17.14
N ASN A 220 -10.46 -27.43 -17.25
CA ASN A 220 -11.20 -27.14 -18.49
C ASN A 220 -11.65 -25.67 -18.60
N ALA A 221 -11.27 -24.84 -17.63
CA ALA A 221 -11.69 -23.44 -17.55
C ALA A 221 -11.01 -22.61 -18.67
N THR A 222 -11.78 -22.21 -19.69
CA THR A 222 -11.34 -21.26 -20.73
C THR A 222 -11.47 -19.81 -20.21
N GLN A 223 -11.05 -18.80 -20.99
CA GLN A 223 -11.14 -17.37 -20.60
C GLN A 223 -12.56 -16.93 -20.15
N ASN A 224 -13.61 -17.64 -20.57
CA ASN A 224 -15.01 -17.41 -20.14
C ASN A 224 -15.36 -18.00 -18.76
N SER A 225 -14.46 -18.76 -18.12
CA SER A 225 -14.67 -19.46 -16.83
C SER A 225 -14.10 -18.70 -15.61
N SER A 226 -13.86 -17.39 -15.72
CA SER A 226 -13.31 -16.52 -14.66
C SER A 226 -14.06 -16.65 -13.33
N ALA A 227 -15.39 -16.83 -13.36
CA ALA A 227 -16.20 -16.93 -12.14
C ALA A 227 -15.90 -18.19 -11.31
N VAL A 228 -15.74 -19.36 -11.94
CA VAL A 228 -15.44 -20.62 -11.23
C VAL A 228 -14.06 -20.55 -10.58
N LEU A 229 -13.07 -20.05 -11.32
CA LEU A 229 -11.71 -19.86 -10.80
C LEU A 229 -11.67 -18.88 -9.62
N LYS A 230 -12.40 -17.76 -9.68
CA LYS A 230 -12.50 -16.80 -8.56
C LYS A 230 -13.04 -17.47 -7.30
N LYS A 231 -14.08 -18.30 -7.44
CA LYS A 231 -14.68 -19.03 -6.32
C LYS A 231 -13.71 -20.04 -5.71
N VAL A 232 -13.00 -20.81 -6.53
CA VAL A 232 -12.00 -21.76 -6.03
C VAL A 232 -10.82 -21.05 -5.35
N VAL A 233 -10.32 -19.96 -5.93
CA VAL A 233 -9.26 -19.15 -5.30
C VAL A 233 -9.72 -18.65 -3.93
N ALA A 234 -10.94 -18.10 -3.82
CA ALA A 234 -11.50 -17.64 -2.55
C ALA A 234 -11.64 -18.77 -1.52
N ALA A 235 -12.02 -19.98 -1.95
CA ALA A 235 -12.07 -21.16 -1.10
C ALA A 235 -10.68 -21.53 -0.58
N VAL A 236 -9.68 -21.63 -1.46
CA VAL A 236 -8.30 -21.99 -1.09
C VAL A 236 -7.68 -20.92 -0.19
N GLU A 237 -7.92 -19.63 -0.44
CA GLU A 237 -7.48 -18.54 0.44
C GLU A 237 -8.09 -18.67 1.85
N THR A 238 -9.38 -19.02 1.93
CA THR A 238 -10.05 -19.25 3.21
C THR A 238 -9.45 -20.46 3.95
N ILE A 239 -9.17 -21.55 3.23
CA ILE A 239 -8.52 -22.75 3.80
C ILE A 239 -7.11 -22.42 4.32
N ILE A 240 -6.32 -21.64 3.58
CA ILE A 240 -4.98 -21.22 4.02
C ILE A 240 -5.06 -20.33 5.26
N ALA A 241 -5.99 -19.37 5.27
CA ALA A 241 -6.21 -18.50 6.42
C ALA A 241 -6.66 -19.27 7.67
N GLU A 242 -7.49 -20.31 7.51
CA GLU A 242 -7.91 -21.17 8.62
C GLU A 242 -6.73 -21.99 9.16
N ASN A 243 -5.94 -22.61 8.27
CA ASN A 243 -4.75 -23.34 8.68
C ASN A 243 -3.75 -22.43 9.43
N ALA A 244 -3.56 -21.21 8.94
CA ALA A 244 -2.74 -20.19 9.57
C ALA A 244 -3.19 -19.89 11.02
N LEU A 245 -4.51 -19.77 11.25
CA LEU A 245 -5.08 -19.60 12.59
C LEU A 245 -4.83 -20.80 13.50
N LYS A 246 -5.05 -22.03 13.00
CA LYS A 246 -4.78 -23.26 13.75
C LYS A 246 -3.29 -23.33 14.16
N LYS A 247 -2.38 -22.98 13.24
CA LYS A 247 -0.94 -22.88 13.54
C LYS A 247 -0.59 -21.75 14.50
N CYS A 248 -1.31 -20.62 14.48
CA CYS A 248 -1.17 -19.57 15.49
C CYS A 248 -1.44 -20.07 16.90
N GLN A 249 -2.48 -20.89 17.09
CA GLN A 249 -2.82 -21.47 18.39
C GLN A 249 -1.77 -22.49 18.85
N GLU A 250 -1.34 -23.39 17.95
CA GLU A 250 -0.31 -24.39 18.25
C GLU A 250 1.04 -23.78 18.62
N ARG A 251 1.42 -22.66 17.97
CA ARG A 251 2.80 -22.12 18.00
C ARG A 251 2.92 -20.72 18.58
N LYS A 252 1.83 -20.22 19.17
CA LYS A 252 1.72 -18.87 19.74
C LYS A 252 2.16 -17.75 18.76
N LEU A 253 1.75 -17.84 17.50
CA LEU A 253 1.97 -16.77 16.50
C LEU A 253 0.82 -15.74 16.54
N THR A 254 1.03 -14.53 16.02
CA THR A 254 -0.05 -13.54 15.86
C THR A 254 -0.42 -13.38 14.39
N GLN A 255 -1.69 -13.52 14.04
CA GLN A 255 -2.20 -13.26 12.69
C GLN A 255 -2.80 -11.86 12.56
N SER A 256 -2.56 -11.22 11.41
CA SER A 256 -3.20 -9.97 10.99
C SER A 256 -3.46 -10.01 9.50
N GLY A 257 -4.74 -10.18 9.13
CA GLY A 257 -5.11 -10.43 7.74
C GLY A 257 -4.41 -11.68 7.20
N ASP A 258 -3.66 -11.51 6.12
CA ASP A 258 -2.88 -12.52 5.41
C ASP A 258 -1.45 -12.69 5.95
N ILE A 259 -1.11 -12.03 7.06
CA ILE A 259 0.24 -12.02 7.65
C ILE A 259 0.27 -12.76 9.00
N LEU A 260 1.30 -13.56 9.20
CA LEU A 260 1.61 -14.26 10.46
C LEU A 260 2.93 -13.75 11.04
N PHE A 261 2.93 -13.36 12.31
CA PHE A 261 4.08 -12.80 13.02
C PHE A 261 4.63 -13.76 14.07
N THR A 262 5.96 -13.85 14.14
CA THR A 262 6.67 -14.63 15.16
C THR A 262 6.81 -13.79 16.43
N ARG A 263 5.99 -14.10 17.44
CA ARG A 263 5.83 -13.29 18.66
C ARG A 263 6.83 -13.59 19.77
N TYR A 264 7.36 -14.82 19.84
CA TYR A 264 8.20 -15.29 20.96
C TYR A 264 9.68 -15.46 20.62
N SER A 265 10.11 -14.96 19.46
CA SER A 265 11.52 -14.65 19.21
C SER A 265 11.83 -13.26 19.76
N GLU A 266 13.09 -13.00 20.11
CA GLU A 266 13.54 -11.63 20.42
C GLU A 266 13.07 -10.65 19.34
N PRO A 267 12.63 -9.43 19.70
CA PRO A 267 12.30 -8.40 18.73
C PRO A 267 13.45 -8.19 17.75
N ALA A 268 13.13 -7.94 16.48
CA ALA A 268 14.13 -7.58 15.48
C ALA A 268 14.75 -6.20 15.77
N GLY A 269 14.08 -5.38 16.57
CA GLY A 269 14.61 -4.15 17.15
C GLY A 269 13.51 -3.32 17.81
N HIS A 270 13.95 -2.22 18.43
CA HIS A 270 13.10 -1.32 19.20
C HIS A 270 13.00 0.04 18.50
N ILE A 271 11.83 0.65 18.58
CA ILE A 271 11.52 1.98 18.07
C ILE A 271 11.01 2.83 19.25
N ASN A 272 11.35 4.12 19.26
CA ASN A 272 10.93 5.03 20.32
C ASN A 272 9.39 5.07 20.51
N GLY A 273 8.95 5.24 21.76
CA GLY A 273 7.52 5.28 22.11
C GLY A 273 6.91 3.92 22.47
N GLY A 274 7.72 2.94 22.89
CA GLY A 274 7.26 1.61 23.32
C GLY A 274 6.76 0.75 22.16
N ILE A 275 7.51 0.72 21.06
CA ILE A 275 7.16 0.01 19.84
C ILE A 275 8.29 -0.94 19.46
N ASN A 276 7.96 -2.22 19.23
CA ASN A 276 8.91 -3.23 18.79
C ASN A 276 8.63 -3.73 17.39
N LEU A 277 9.70 -4.05 16.67
CA LEU A 277 9.64 -4.61 15.34
C LEU A 277 9.71 -6.13 15.42
N HIS A 278 8.69 -6.82 14.90
CA HIS A 278 8.68 -8.27 14.81
C HIS A 278 8.70 -8.73 13.35
N PHE A 279 9.36 -9.88 13.16
CA PHE A 279 9.36 -10.60 11.91
C PHE A 279 7.99 -11.26 11.66
N GLY A 280 7.57 -11.27 10.39
CA GLY A 280 6.39 -11.99 9.95
C GLY A 280 6.49 -12.44 8.51
N PHE A 281 5.47 -13.17 8.08
CA PHE A 281 5.36 -13.70 6.74
C PHE A 281 3.93 -13.60 6.24
N ARG A 282 3.78 -13.13 5.01
CA ARG A 282 2.51 -13.05 4.29
C ARG A 282 2.33 -14.27 3.42
N GLN A 283 1.13 -14.82 3.39
CA GLN A 283 0.75 -15.94 2.52
C GLN A 283 -0.35 -15.50 1.57
N THR A 284 -0.15 -15.64 0.27
CA THR A 284 -1.13 -15.26 -0.75
C THR A 284 -1.21 -16.33 -1.82
N ILE A 285 -2.42 -16.68 -2.26
CA ILE A 285 -2.59 -17.55 -3.42
C ILE A 285 -2.46 -16.72 -4.69
N VAL A 286 -1.69 -17.25 -5.63
CA VAL A 286 -1.48 -16.67 -6.95
C VAL A 286 -1.90 -17.71 -7.98
N LYS A 287 -2.79 -17.31 -8.88
CA LYS A 287 -3.22 -18.12 -10.03
C LYS A 287 -2.41 -17.72 -11.25
N GLN A 288 -1.89 -18.69 -12.00
CA GLN A 288 -1.20 -18.43 -13.27
C GLN A 288 -1.53 -19.54 -14.24
N SER A 289 -1.92 -19.21 -15.46
CA SER A 289 -2.17 -20.24 -16.47
C SER A 289 -0.85 -20.59 -17.18
N PRO A 290 -0.47 -21.86 -17.28
CA PRO A 290 0.37 -22.33 -18.37
C PRO A 290 -0.45 -23.13 -19.38
N LEU A 291 -0.20 -22.90 -20.68
CA LEU A 291 -0.72 -23.63 -21.85
C LEU A 291 -1.81 -24.67 -21.50
N PHE A 292 -3.06 -24.20 -21.54
CA PHE A 292 -4.30 -24.98 -21.37
C PHE A 292 -4.71 -25.40 -19.95
N HIS A 293 -3.93 -25.09 -18.89
CA HIS A 293 -4.28 -25.37 -17.50
C HIS A 293 -3.97 -24.18 -16.57
N TYR A 294 -4.53 -24.14 -15.35
CA TYR A 294 -4.12 -23.20 -14.30
C TYR A 294 -3.16 -23.88 -13.31
N ASN A 295 -2.01 -23.26 -13.09
CA ASN A 295 -1.14 -23.54 -11.95
C ASN A 295 -1.49 -22.59 -10.80
N PHE A 296 -1.54 -23.16 -9.61
CA PHE A 296 -1.73 -22.39 -8.38
C PHE A 296 -0.41 -22.36 -7.63
N PHE A 297 -0.07 -21.19 -7.11
CA PHE A 297 1.12 -20.96 -6.32
C PHE A 297 0.73 -20.31 -5.00
N MET A 298 1.36 -20.73 -3.92
CA MET A 298 1.36 -19.98 -2.68
C MET A 298 2.60 -19.09 -2.67
N ALA A 299 2.40 -17.77 -2.75
CA ALA A 299 3.45 -16.79 -2.55
C ALA A 299 3.69 -16.61 -1.05
N ILE A 300 4.95 -16.77 -0.64
CA ILE A 300 5.36 -16.58 0.76
C ILE A 300 6.32 -15.41 0.80
N ASP A 301 5.91 -14.36 1.50
CA ASP A 301 6.59 -13.08 1.54
C ASP A 301 7.08 -12.79 2.94
N MET A 302 8.34 -12.41 3.08
CA MET A 302 8.89 -11.94 4.35
C MET A 302 8.46 -10.48 4.59
N THR A 303 8.01 -10.16 5.80
CA THR A 303 7.57 -8.81 6.19
C THR A 303 7.93 -8.50 7.64
N TYR A 304 7.89 -7.22 8.00
CA TYR A 304 8.00 -6.77 9.39
C TYR A 304 6.70 -6.10 9.82
N GLY A 305 6.39 -6.23 11.11
CA GLY A 305 5.23 -5.59 11.74
C GLY A 305 5.67 -4.87 13.01
N CYS A 306 5.09 -3.70 13.27
CA CYS A 306 5.30 -2.99 14.51
C CYS A 306 4.27 -3.45 15.54
N PHE A 307 4.71 -3.69 16.76
CA PHE A 307 3.91 -4.15 17.89
C PHE A 307 4.07 -3.19 19.06
N PHE A 308 3.05 -3.11 19.90
CA PHE A 308 3.18 -2.43 21.19
C PHE A 308 4.05 -3.25 22.14
N ASP A 309 4.86 -2.55 22.93
CA ASP A 309 5.61 -3.17 24.02
C ASP A 309 4.68 -3.53 25.18
N THR A 310 5.03 -4.60 25.89
CA THR A 310 4.35 -4.97 27.13
C THR A 310 4.89 -4.11 28.28
N LEU A 311 4.38 -2.88 28.38
CA LEU A 311 4.77 -1.89 29.39
C LEU A 311 3.59 -1.55 30.29
N SER A 312 3.85 -1.07 31.51
CA SER A 312 2.81 -0.39 32.29
C SER A 312 2.27 0.79 31.48
N VAL A 313 0.98 1.10 31.61
CA VAL A 313 0.40 2.21 30.84
C VAL A 313 1.06 3.54 31.22
N ILE A 314 1.54 3.69 32.47
CA ILE A 314 2.31 4.87 32.90
C ILE A 314 3.65 4.97 32.15
N ASP A 315 4.42 3.89 32.07
CA ASP A 315 5.70 3.91 31.37
C ASP A 315 5.50 4.13 29.86
N PHE A 316 4.40 3.58 29.30
CA PHE A 316 4.03 3.87 27.91
C PHE A 316 3.68 5.35 27.69
N ILE A 317 2.91 5.97 28.58
CA ILE A 317 2.58 7.42 28.54
C ILE A 317 3.87 8.25 28.64
N SER A 318 4.78 7.86 29.53
CA SER A 318 6.11 8.48 29.70
C SER A 318 6.91 8.48 28.39
N LEU A 319 6.94 7.35 27.68
CA LEU A 319 7.66 7.22 26.41
C LEU A 319 7.03 8.01 25.25
N ILE A 320 5.70 8.06 25.13
CA ILE A 320 5.05 8.77 24.01
C ILE A 320 5.04 10.29 24.19
N LEU A 321 5.10 10.78 25.44
CA LEU A 321 5.15 12.21 25.76
C LEU A 321 6.59 12.72 26.01
N ASP A 322 7.58 11.83 26.01
CA ASP A 322 8.96 12.14 26.38
C ASP A 322 9.08 12.83 27.76
N ARG A 323 8.26 12.39 28.72
CA ARG A 323 8.24 12.88 30.11
C ARG A 323 8.80 11.83 31.05
N THR A 324 9.48 12.26 32.10
CA THR A 324 9.89 11.33 33.18
C THR A 324 8.69 10.90 34.01
N ARG A 325 8.77 9.72 34.62
CA ARG A 325 7.74 9.20 35.53
C ARG A 325 7.45 10.17 36.68
N ASN A 326 8.45 10.86 37.22
CA ASN A 326 8.26 11.86 38.28
C ASN A 326 7.42 13.06 37.80
N SER A 327 7.68 13.55 36.58
CA SER A 327 6.89 14.63 35.98
C SER A 327 5.42 14.25 35.79
N LEU A 328 5.15 12.99 35.43
CA LEU A 328 3.78 12.47 35.32
C LEU A 328 3.11 12.29 36.69
N ARG A 329 3.88 11.97 37.74
CA ARG A 329 3.35 11.79 39.09
C ARG A 329 2.77 13.09 39.65
N ASP A 330 3.53 14.17 39.50
CA ASP A 330 3.23 15.44 40.15
C ASP A 330 2.42 16.39 39.24
N GLY A 331 2.42 16.14 37.92
CA GLY A 331 1.78 17.00 36.91
C GLY A 331 0.43 16.49 36.38
N THR A 332 -0.28 17.38 35.67
CA THR A 332 -1.44 17.03 34.83
C THR A 332 -1.02 17.01 33.36
N LEU A 333 -1.83 16.38 32.50
CA LEU A 333 -1.62 16.42 31.06
C LEU A 333 -2.24 17.68 30.47
N GLU A 334 -1.48 18.36 29.63
CA GLU A 334 -2.00 19.46 28.82
C GLU A 334 -3.06 18.95 27.82
N PRO A 335 -3.99 19.79 27.34
CA PRO A 335 -5.04 19.35 26.42
C PRO A 335 -4.52 18.64 25.16
N TRP A 336 -3.38 19.08 24.61
CA TRP A 336 -2.77 18.44 23.45
C TRP A 336 -2.12 17.10 23.80
N GLU A 337 -1.48 16.97 24.97
CA GLU A 337 -0.89 15.71 25.46
C GLU A 337 -1.97 14.68 25.70
N HIS A 338 -3.11 15.11 26.27
CA HIS A 338 -4.29 14.27 26.42
C HIS A 338 -4.76 13.70 25.09
N GLN A 339 -4.85 14.53 24.04
CA GLN A 339 -5.22 14.07 22.70
C GLN A 339 -4.19 13.08 22.13
N VAL A 340 -2.89 13.29 22.35
CA VAL A 340 -1.85 12.35 21.95
C VAL A 340 -2.06 11.01 22.66
N VAL A 341 -2.12 10.99 23.99
CA VAL A 341 -2.35 9.77 24.80
C VAL A 341 -3.62 9.04 24.34
N LYS A 342 -4.73 9.78 24.18
CA LYS A 342 -6.00 9.25 23.71
C LYS A 342 -5.89 8.62 22.32
N SER A 343 -5.18 9.27 21.38
CA SER A 343 -5.00 8.76 20.03
C SER A 343 -4.23 7.44 19.98
N TYR A 344 -3.28 7.24 20.90
CA TYR A 344 -2.49 6.01 21.00
C TYR A 344 -3.27 4.90 21.71
N LEU A 345 -3.85 5.18 22.88
CA LEU A 345 -4.46 4.16 23.76
C LEU A 345 -5.87 3.75 23.36
N LYS A 346 -6.66 4.60 22.69
CA LYS A 346 -8.01 4.23 22.27
C LYS A 346 -7.97 2.98 21.36
N GLY A 347 -8.75 1.96 21.69
CA GLY A 347 -8.81 0.67 21.00
C GLY A 347 -7.68 -0.30 21.34
N VAL A 348 -6.75 0.05 22.24
CA VAL A 348 -5.68 -0.84 22.71
C VAL A 348 -6.22 -1.73 23.83
N ARG A 349 -5.78 -3.00 23.86
CA ARG A 349 -6.06 -3.93 24.94
C ARG A 349 -5.07 -3.71 26.09
N VAL A 350 -5.58 -3.69 27.31
CA VAL A 350 -4.80 -3.53 28.54
C VAL A 350 -5.16 -4.64 29.51
N ILE A 351 -4.17 -5.14 30.23
CA ILE A 351 -4.34 -6.07 31.34
C ILE A 351 -4.48 -5.24 32.60
N TYR A 352 -5.64 -5.30 33.23
CA TYR A 352 -5.89 -4.72 34.54
C TYR A 352 -5.51 -5.73 35.61
N GLN A 353 -4.67 -5.28 36.55
CA GLN A 353 -4.28 -6.05 37.72
C GLN A 353 -4.98 -5.47 38.94
N ASP A 354 -5.93 -6.22 39.49
CA ASP A 354 -6.66 -5.76 40.67
C ASP A 354 -5.80 -5.91 41.93
N PRO A 355 -5.49 -4.84 42.66
CA PRO A 355 -4.67 -4.91 43.87
C PRO A 355 -5.37 -5.63 45.03
N GLY A 356 -6.69 -5.86 44.94
CA GLY A 356 -7.48 -6.66 45.89
C GLY A 356 -7.52 -8.16 45.60
N TYR A 357 -7.13 -8.61 44.39
CA TYR A 357 -7.22 -10.01 43.96
C TYR A 357 -5.96 -10.44 43.16
N ALA A 358 -5.05 -11.18 43.80
CA ALA A 358 -3.75 -11.54 43.23
C ALA A 358 -3.79 -12.51 42.03
N MET A 359 -4.97 -12.96 41.58
CA MET A 359 -5.11 -14.07 40.62
C MET A 359 -5.95 -13.79 39.36
N THR A 360 -6.46 -12.58 39.12
CA THR A 360 -7.24 -12.29 37.90
C THR A 360 -6.63 -11.15 37.09
N ASN A 361 -5.73 -11.50 36.18
CA ASN A 361 -5.31 -10.61 35.09
C ASN A 361 -6.46 -10.55 34.07
N ARG A 362 -7.19 -9.44 34.03
CA ARG A 362 -8.31 -9.27 33.09
C ARG A 362 -7.93 -8.35 31.95
N GLU A 363 -8.19 -8.79 30.73
CA GLU A 363 -7.91 -8.00 29.53
C GLU A 363 -9.13 -7.14 29.16
N HIS A 364 -8.92 -5.83 29.01
CA HIS A 364 -9.94 -4.85 28.64
C HIS A 364 -9.52 -4.07 27.40
N ILE A 365 -10.47 -3.71 26.54
CA ILE A 365 -10.22 -2.76 25.44
C ILE A 365 -10.52 -1.35 25.94
N VAL A 366 -9.58 -0.43 25.75
CA VAL A 366 -9.75 0.99 26.06
C VAL A 366 -10.72 1.60 25.04
N SER A 367 -11.92 1.95 25.50
CA SER A 367 -12.95 2.63 24.70
C SER A 367 -12.66 4.12 24.53
N ASP A 368 -12.15 4.77 25.59
CA ASP A 368 -11.74 6.17 25.57
C ASP A 368 -10.75 6.47 26.72
N VAL A 369 -10.21 7.69 26.75
CA VAL A 369 -9.38 8.21 27.85
C VAL A 369 -10.10 9.42 28.46
N ALA A 370 -10.37 9.38 29.77
CA ALA A 370 -11.09 10.42 30.50
C ALA A 370 -10.28 11.73 30.53
N ALA A 371 -10.94 12.90 30.62
CA ALA A 371 -10.23 14.20 30.67
C ALA A 371 -9.40 14.37 31.96
N SER A 372 -9.87 13.76 33.05
CA SER A 372 -9.17 13.62 34.34
C SER A 372 -9.77 12.44 35.12
N ALA A 373 -9.07 11.93 36.14
CA ALA A 373 -9.62 10.95 37.07
C ALA A 373 -10.94 11.42 37.73
N GLU A 374 -11.09 12.73 37.90
CA GLU A 374 -12.29 13.39 38.44
C GLU A 374 -13.46 13.42 37.45
N SER A 375 -13.21 13.50 36.13
CA SER A 375 -14.26 13.65 35.11
C SER A 375 -15.18 12.44 34.91
N ILE A 376 -14.79 11.25 35.41
CA ILE A 376 -15.65 10.05 35.42
C ILE A 376 -16.87 10.24 36.32
N ARG A 377 -16.78 11.15 37.31
CA ARG A 377 -17.84 11.48 38.26
C ARG A 377 -19.12 12.01 37.58
N LEU A 378 -19.01 12.66 36.42
CA LEU A 378 -20.07 13.53 35.87
C LEU A 378 -20.84 12.97 34.67
N LYS A 379 -20.37 11.92 33.98
CA LYS A 379 -20.98 11.48 32.70
C LYS A 379 -21.86 10.22 32.75
N THR A 380 -21.82 9.40 33.80
CA THR A 380 -22.43 8.05 33.72
C THR A 380 -23.40 7.65 34.83
N GLY A 381 -23.43 8.30 35.99
CA GLY A 381 -24.29 7.86 37.11
C GLY A 381 -24.03 6.42 37.59
N LEU A 382 -22.88 5.84 37.22
CA LEU A 382 -22.45 4.48 37.60
C LEU A 382 -21.58 4.53 38.86
N PRO A 383 -21.48 3.43 39.66
CA PRO A 383 -20.59 3.38 40.81
C PRO A 383 -19.14 3.55 40.34
N SER A 384 -18.54 4.71 40.63
CA SER A 384 -17.15 4.99 40.32
C SER A 384 -16.24 4.22 41.26
N SER A 385 -15.23 3.55 40.71
CA SER A 385 -14.10 3.02 41.50
C SER A 385 -13.22 4.14 42.07
N PHE A 386 -13.68 5.38 42.12
CA PHE A 386 -12.94 6.53 42.64
C PHE A 386 -13.79 7.27 43.65
N ASN A 387 -13.18 7.72 44.74
CA ASN A 387 -13.84 8.44 45.83
C ASN A 387 -13.71 9.96 45.72
N ASN A 388 -14.39 10.67 46.63
CA ASN A 388 -14.37 12.14 46.67
C ASN A 388 -12.97 12.72 46.93
N GLN A 389 -12.01 11.93 47.39
CA GLN A 389 -10.62 12.30 47.67
C GLN A 389 -9.63 11.84 46.58
N GLY A 390 -10.10 11.25 45.48
CA GLY A 390 -9.25 10.77 44.38
C GLY A 390 -8.63 9.39 44.58
N GLN A 391 -9.00 8.67 45.65
CA GLN A 391 -8.53 7.32 45.93
C GLN A 391 -9.34 6.29 45.14
N PHE A 392 -8.68 5.20 44.75
CA PHE A 392 -9.30 4.11 43.98
C PHE A 392 -9.90 3.06 44.91
N TYR A 393 -11.16 2.71 44.71
CA TYR A 393 -11.88 1.66 45.42
C TYR A 393 -12.03 0.41 44.57
N SER A 394 -11.51 -0.71 45.07
CA SER A 394 -11.83 -2.04 44.56
C SER A 394 -12.19 -2.98 45.70
N LEU A 395 -13.27 -3.76 45.54
CA LEU A 395 -13.74 -4.80 46.46
C LEU A 395 -13.75 -4.40 47.96
N GLY A 396 -14.15 -3.15 48.25
CA GLY A 396 -14.24 -2.63 49.62
C GLY A 396 -12.92 -2.18 50.25
N LYS A 397 -11.82 -2.16 49.50
CA LYS A 397 -10.51 -1.60 49.90
C LYS A 397 -10.25 -0.27 49.18
N VAL A 398 -9.64 0.66 49.92
CA VAL A 398 -9.13 1.94 49.40
C VAL A 398 -7.69 1.74 48.96
N PHE A 399 -7.33 2.25 47.80
CA PHE A 399 -5.95 2.28 47.30
C PHE A 399 -5.55 3.73 47.01
N ASP A 400 -4.42 4.14 47.58
CA ASP A 400 -3.79 5.43 47.29
C ASP A 400 -2.98 5.29 46.00
N LEU A 401 -3.36 6.09 45.00
CA LEU A 401 -2.71 6.06 43.70
C LEU A 401 -1.40 6.85 43.74
N GLU A 402 -0.36 6.33 43.09
CA GLU A 402 0.89 7.07 42.90
C GLU A 402 0.71 8.23 41.91
N PHE A 403 -0.16 8.06 40.91
CA PHE A 403 -0.44 8.99 39.81
C PHE A 403 -1.89 9.50 39.82
N PRO A 404 -2.31 10.26 40.86
CA PRO A 404 -3.71 10.66 41.04
C PRO A 404 -4.21 11.62 39.95
N ASN A 405 -3.31 12.39 39.34
CA ASN A 405 -3.61 13.40 38.33
C ASN A 405 -3.70 12.84 36.89
N MET A 406 -3.34 11.56 36.70
CA MET A 406 -3.37 10.94 35.38
C MET A 406 -4.81 10.61 34.94
N PRO A 407 -5.12 10.74 33.65
CA PRO A 407 -6.44 10.41 33.15
C PRO A 407 -6.71 8.91 33.26
N SER A 408 -7.92 8.55 33.68
CA SER A 408 -8.33 7.15 33.73
C SER A 408 -8.66 6.60 32.34
N LEU A 409 -8.36 5.32 32.15
CA LEU A 409 -8.75 4.56 30.96
C LEU A 409 -10.22 4.18 31.08
N ILE A 410 -11.02 4.54 30.09
CA ILE A 410 -12.43 4.16 30.05
C ILE A 410 -12.53 2.85 29.27
N VAL A 411 -13.02 1.80 29.92
CA VAL A 411 -13.18 0.45 29.34
C VAL A 411 -14.64 0.00 29.41
N GLY A 412 -15.01 -0.98 28.58
CA GLY A 412 -16.36 -1.56 28.56
C GLY A 412 -17.31 -0.90 27.54
N PRO A 413 -18.51 -1.49 27.36
CA PRO A 413 -19.48 -1.07 26.33
C PRO A 413 -20.24 0.21 26.72
N PRO A 414 -20.86 0.90 25.74
CA PRO A 414 -21.71 2.07 26.00
C PRO A 414 -22.81 1.74 27.02
N GLY A 415 -22.91 2.54 28.10
CA GLY A 415 -23.86 2.33 29.20
C GLY A 415 -23.34 1.53 30.40
N MET A 416 -22.18 0.85 30.27
CA MET A 416 -21.51 0.13 31.37
C MET A 416 -20.00 0.39 31.35
N MET A 417 -19.64 1.66 31.16
CA MET A 417 -18.24 2.08 31.08
C MET A 417 -17.62 2.17 32.48
N LEU A 418 -16.41 1.61 32.64
CA LEU A 418 -15.62 1.63 33.87
C LEU A 418 -14.38 2.49 33.66
N GLY A 419 -14.01 3.29 34.67
CA GLY A 419 -12.74 4.01 34.71
C GLY A 419 -11.67 3.21 35.45
N LEU A 420 -10.56 2.91 34.78
CA LEU A 420 -9.42 2.23 35.36
C LEU A 420 -8.23 3.19 35.50
N PRO A 421 -7.51 3.21 36.65
CA PRO A 421 -6.25 3.92 36.77
C PRO A 421 -5.20 3.35 35.82
N PRO A 422 -4.46 4.18 35.06
CA PRO A 422 -3.41 3.71 34.17
C PRO A 422 -2.27 3.00 34.93
N GLU A 423 -2.00 3.36 36.18
CA GLU A 423 -0.98 2.70 37.02
C GLU A 423 -1.27 1.24 37.37
N LEU A 424 -2.53 0.81 37.28
CA LEU A 424 -2.96 -0.58 37.51
C LEU A 424 -3.13 -1.37 36.20
N CYS A 425 -2.76 -0.75 35.08
CA CYS A 425 -2.93 -1.31 33.75
C CYS A 425 -1.57 -1.53 33.07
N THR A 426 -1.44 -2.66 32.39
CA THR A 426 -0.30 -2.98 31.50
C THR A 426 -0.81 -3.13 30.08
N ILE A 427 -0.09 -2.64 29.07
CA ILE A 427 -0.44 -2.88 27.66
C ILE A 427 -0.40 -4.38 27.39
N ALA A 428 -1.48 -4.95 26.85
CA ALA A 428 -1.53 -6.37 26.56
C ALA A 428 -0.58 -6.73 25.40
N ASP A 429 0.10 -7.86 25.54
CA ASP A 429 1.10 -8.30 24.57
C ASP A 429 0.48 -8.77 23.23
N GLY A 430 1.29 -8.74 22.16
CA GLY A 430 0.96 -9.27 20.83
C GLY A 430 0.00 -8.40 20.02
N GLN A 431 -0.09 -7.11 20.36
CA GLN A 431 -0.95 -6.15 19.67
C GLN A 431 -0.18 -5.38 18.62
N ILE A 432 -0.71 -5.35 17.41
CA ILE A 432 -0.09 -4.63 16.29
C ILE A 432 -0.29 -3.12 16.48
N PHE A 433 0.80 -2.39 16.28
CA PHE A 433 0.82 -0.94 16.27
C PHE A 433 0.22 -0.40 14.97
N ASN A 434 -1.07 -0.14 14.97
CA ASN A 434 -1.83 0.42 13.84
C ASN A 434 -2.13 1.92 14.06
N ARG A 435 -1.19 2.68 14.62
CA ARG A 435 -1.32 4.13 14.82
C ARG A 435 -0.45 4.90 13.83
N ARG A 436 -0.77 6.18 13.63
CA ARG A 436 0.03 7.06 12.79
C ARG A 436 1.37 7.30 13.48
N MET A 437 2.45 6.80 12.89
CA MET A 437 3.81 7.06 13.38
C MET A 437 4.18 8.53 13.21
N THR A 438 4.92 9.06 14.19
CA THR A 438 5.60 10.35 14.10
C THR A 438 6.74 10.28 13.07
N ASP A 439 7.25 11.41 12.60
CA ASP A 439 8.36 11.40 11.64
C ASP A 439 9.65 10.86 12.24
N SER A 440 9.87 11.08 13.54
CA SER A 440 10.96 10.47 14.30
C SER A 440 10.87 8.95 14.32
N GLN A 441 9.68 8.40 14.62
CA GLN A 441 9.44 6.96 14.59
C GLN A 441 9.62 6.35 13.19
N LYS A 442 9.20 7.06 12.14
CA LYS A 442 9.41 6.59 10.75
C LYS A 442 10.89 6.54 10.38
N GLU A 443 11.70 7.52 10.81
CA GLU A 443 13.13 7.50 10.53
C GLU A 443 13.82 6.39 11.34
N ALA A 444 13.48 6.23 12.62
CA ALA A 444 14.00 5.12 13.45
C ALA A 444 13.62 3.74 12.86
N LEU A 445 12.37 3.55 12.41
CA LEU A 445 11.95 2.33 11.72
C LEU A 445 12.79 2.11 10.45
N LYS A 446 13.02 3.16 9.67
CA LYS A 446 13.80 3.08 8.43
C LYS A 446 15.27 2.76 8.72
N GLU A 447 15.87 3.37 9.74
CA GLU A 447 17.22 3.05 10.21
C GLU A 447 17.33 1.60 10.66
N LEU A 448 16.39 1.12 11.48
CA LEU A 448 16.35 -0.28 11.91
C LEU A 448 16.20 -1.24 10.72
N LEU A 449 15.32 -0.95 9.76
CA LEU A 449 15.19 -1.75 8.53
C LEU A 449 16.46 -1.69 7.66
N LEU A 450 17.18 -0.57 7.68
CA LEU A 450 18.46 -0.40 7.00
C LEU A 450 19.60 -1.18 7.69
N GLU A 451 19.55 -1.35 9.00
CA GLU A 451 20.48 -2.19 9.76
C GLU A 451 20.20 -3.67 9.53
N LEU A 452 18.91 -4.05 9.57
CA LEU A 452 18.48 -5.43 9.35
C LEU A 452 18.80 -5.92 7.94
N LYS A 453 18.61 -5.07 6.92
CA LYS A 453 18.94 -5.28 5.48
C LYS A 453 19.15 -6.75 5.09
N PRO A 454 18.13 -7.61 5.21
CA PRO A 454 18.31 -9.01 4.90
C PRO A 454 18.60 -9.13 3.40
N LYS A 455 19.79 -9.67 3.08
CA LYS A 455 20.18 -9.91 1.68
C LYS A 455 19.17 -10.87 1.04
N PRO A 456 18.93 -10.81 -0.28
CA PRO A 456 17.97 -11.70 -0.95
C PRO A 456 18.19 -13.19 -0.65
N ARG A 457 19.44 -13.62 -0.42
CA ARG A 457 19.78 -14.97 0.07
C ARG A 457 19.22 -15.28 1.46
N GLN A 458 19.37 -14.36 2.41
CA GLN A 458 18.86 -14.52 3.77
C GLN A 458 17.33 -14.61 3.72
N ILE A 459 16.68 -13.78 2.90
CA ILE A 459 15.24 -13.83 2.68
C ILE A 459 14.81 -15.21 2.17
N LYS A 460 15.51 -15.76 1.16
CA LYS A 460 15.25 -17.11 0.65
C LYS A 460 15.38 -18.17 1.74
N SER A 461 16.45 -18.13 2.54
CA SER A 461 16.66 -19.07 3.64
C SER A 461 15.57 -18.97 4.70
N GLU A 462 15.14 -17.76 5.06
CA GLU A 462 14.06 -17.54 6.02
C GLU A 462 12.70 -18.05 5.51
N ILE A 463 12.40 -17.85 4.22
CA ILE A 463 11.19 -18.41 3.59
C ILE A 463 11.22 -19.94 3.66
N ILE A 464 12.34 -20.58 3.30
CA ILE A 464 12.48 -22.05 3.33
C ILE A 464 12.38 -22.59 4.76
N ARG A 465 13.03 -21.91 5.72
CA ARG A 465 12.94 -22.23 7.14
C ARG A 465 11.49 -22.14 7.61
N MET A 466 10.74 -21.15 7.16
CA MET A 466 9.34 -20.97 7.53
C MET A 466 8.41 -22.02 6.93
N ILE A 467 8.56 -22.35 5.65
CA ILE A 467 7.80 -23.45 5.02
C ILE A 467 7.96 -24.74 5.84
N SER A 468 9.21 -25.08 6.14
CA SER A 468 9.55 -26.27 6.94
C SER A 468 9.04 -26.15 8.37
N ALA A 469 9.14 -24.95 8.98
CA ALA A 469 8.64 -24.73 10.33
C ALA A 469 7.14 -25.00 10.36
N LEU A 470 6.33 -24.35 9.54
CA LEU A 470 4.87 -24.51 9.52
C LEU A 470 4.41 -25.90 9.10
N GLY A 471 5.30 -26.72 8.53
CA GLY A 471 4.99 -28.07 8.04
C GLY A 471 3.98 -28.04 6.90
N LEU A 472 4.07 -27.03 6.02
CA LEU A 472 3.11 -26.85 4.92
C LEU A 472 3.11 -28.05 3.97
N GLU A 473 4.25 -28.73 3.83
CA GLU A 473 4.44 -29.89 2.95
C GLU A 473 3.77 -31.19 3.43
N ARG A 474 3.50 -31.31 4.73
CA ARG A 474 2.89 -32.49 5.38
C ARG A 474 1.75 -32.06 6.28
N ASN A 475 0.88 -31.22 5.72
CA ASN A 475 -0.23 -30.68 6.46
C ASN A 475 -1.49 -31.54 6.25
N ASN A 476 -1.91 -32.23 7.30
CA ASN A 476 -3.12 -33.06 7.28
C ASN A 476 -4.36 -32.24 6.91
N PHE A 477 -4.48 -31.01 7.42
CA PHE A 477 -5.61 -30.13 7.13
C PHE A 477 -5.71 -29.81 5.63
N PHE A 478 -4.59 -29.51 4.96
CA PHE A 478 -4.61 -29.33 3.50
C PHE A 478 -4.90 -30.63 2.75
N SER A 479 -4.37 -31.75 3.23
CA SER A 479 -4.56 -33.06 2.59
C SER A 479 -6.02 -33.52 2.65
N GLU A 480 -6.75 -33.22 3.72
CA GLU A 480 -8.19 -33.47 3.85
C GLU A 480 -9.01 -32.68 2.81
N PHE A 481 -8.60 -31.45 2.50
CA PHE A 481 -9.15 -30.66 1.39
C PHE A 481 -8.58 -31.07 0.03
N GLY A 482 -7.77 -32.12 -0.10
CA GLY A 482 -7.15 -32.54 -1.37
C GLY A 482 -6.10 -31.56 -1.92
N ILE A 483 -5.58 -30.67 -1.07
CA ILE A 483 -4.58 -29.64 -1.41
C ILE A 483 -3.20 -30.12 -0.97
N HIS A 484 -2.25 -30.08 -1.90
CA HIS A 484 -0.84 -30.39 -1.62
C HIS A 484 0.04 -29.19 -1.97
N ILE A 485 0.79 -28.74 -0.96
CA ILE A 485 1.78 -27.67 -1.09
C ILE A 485 3.15 -28.33 -1.24
N ASN A 486 3.87 -27.97 -2.30
CA ASN A 486 5.22 -28.47 -2.53
C ASN A 486 6.20 -27.93 -1.46
N LYS A 487 7.36 -28.57 -1.30
CA LYS A 487 8.43 -28.05 -0.43
C LYS A 487 9.32 -27.02 -1.14
N ASN A 488 9.48 -27.17 -2.45
CA ASN A 488 10.47 -26.42 -3.21
C ASN A 488 9.88 -25.15 -3.79
N LEU A 489 10.65 -24.07 -3.67
CA LEU A 489 10.38 -22.81 -4.35
C LEU A 489 10.47 -22.98 -5.88
N VAL A 490 9.61 -22.28 -6.61
CA VAL A 490 9.61 -22.27 -8.08
C VAL A 490 10.95 -21.76 -8.59
N GLN A 491 11.57 -22.52 -9.50
CA GLN A 491 12.71 -22.05 -10.28
C GLN A 491 12.26 -21.77 -11.71
N THR A 492 12.66 -20.62 -12.24
CA THR A 492 12.30 -20.20 -13.59
C THR A 492 13.53 -19.73 -14.34
N ASN A 493 13.49 -19.88 -15.67
CA ASN A 493 14.50 -19.33 -16.56
C ASN A 493 14.12 -17.89 -16.90
N GLY A 494 15.09 -17.01 -16.74
CA GLY A 494 15.01 -15.62 -17.15
C GLY A 494 16.21 -15.24 -18.02
N ARG A 495 16.26 -13.97 -18.39
CA ARG A 495 17.35 -13.38 -19.18
C ARG A 495 17.76 -12.05 -18.56
N VAL A 496 19.04 -11.75 -18.57
CA VAL A 496 19.57 -10.45 -18.13
C VAL A 496 19.83 -9.60 -19.36
N LEU A 497 18.98 -8.60 -19.57
CA LEU A 497 19.16 -7.62 -20.64
C LEU A 497 20.42 -6.79 -20.40
N LYS A 498 21.08 -6.39 -21.50
CA LYS A 498 22.22 -5.47 -21.42
C LYS A 498 21.69 -4.06 -21.12
N PRO A 499 22.30 -3.33 -20.16
CA PRO A 499 21.94 -1.94 -19.94
C PRO A 499 22.30 -1.08 -21.17
N PRO A 500 21.58 0.04 -21.40
CA PRO A 500 21.91 0.97 -22.46
C PRO A 500 23.24 1.67 -22.21
N ILE A 501 23.86 2.21 -23.26
CA ILE A 501 24.99 3.14 -23.13
C ILE A 501 24.46 4.55 -22.94
N ILE A 502 24.86 5.19 -21.85
CA ILE A 502 24.56 6.58 -21.52
C ILE A 502 25.53 7.50 -22.29
N VAL A 503 25.00 8.57 -22.85
CA VAL A 503 25.73 9.58 -23.61
C VAL A 503 25.57 10.93 -22.92
N CYS A 504 26.70 11.59 -22.67
CA CYS A 504 26.74 12.94 -22.14
C CYS A 504 27.93 13.71 -22.69
N LYS A 505 28.07 15.00 -22.34
CA LYS A 505 29.20 15.81 -22.76
C LYS A 505 30.48 15.44 -22.01
N SER A 506 31.60 15.48 -22.73
CA SER A 506 32.94 15.36 -22.15
C SER A 506 33.41 16.70 -21.59
N ALA A 507 34.27 16.65 -20.57
CA ALA A 507 34.99 17.81 -20.08
C ALA A 507 36.04 18.34 -21.09
N MET A 508 36.44 17.53 -22.06
CA MET A 508 37.32 17.95 -23.16
C MET A 508 36.53 18.70 -24.23
N LEU A 509 37.10 19.79 -24.77
CA LEU A 509 36.49 20.60 -25.82
C LEU A 509 35.95 19.73 -26.96
N SER A 510 34.63 19.82 -27.21
CA SER A 510 33.86 19.11 -28.25
C SER A 510 33.72 17.58 -28.13
N GLY A 511 34.10 16.97 -27.01
CA GLY A 511 34.01 15.52 -26.84
C GLY A 511 32.63 15.00 -26.41
N ILE A 512 32.24 13.81 -26.91
CA ILE A 512 31.12 13.01 -26.39
C ILE A 512 31.67 11.94 -25.46
N LYS A 513 31.10 11.81 -24.25
CA LYS A 513 31.40 10.72 -23.32
C LYS A 513 30.33 9.63 -23.42
N GLN A 514 30.77 8.39 -23.59
CA GLN A 514 29.92 7.20 -23.51
C GLN A 514 30.22 6.47 -22.20
N VAL A 515 29.18 6.21 -21.40
CA VAL A 515 29.28 5.56 -20.10
C VAL A 515 28.38 4.33 -20.12
N SER A 516 28.94 3.17 -19.76
CA SER A 516 28.16 1.96 -19.54
C SER A 516 27.75 1.90 -18.07
N PRO A 517 26.46 1.75 -17.74
CA PRO A 517 26.01 1.56 -16.37
C PRO A 517 26.70 0.37 -15.71
N SER A 518 27.19 0.57 -14.48
CA SER A 518 27.75 -0.46 -13.62
C SER A 518 26.83 -0.63 -12.41
N GLU A 519 26.42 -1.87 -12.13
CA GLU A 519 25.50 -2.20 -11.02
C GLU A 519 24.23 -1.31 -10.98
N SER A 520 23.69 -0.96 -12.16
CA SER A 520 22.52 -0.06 -12.32
C SER A 520 22.78 1.42 -12.03
N SER A 521 24.03 1.85 -11.95
CA SER A 521 24.43 3.24 -11.69
C SER A 521 25.51 3.73 -12.65
N TRP A 522 25.63 5.05 -12.81
CA TRP A 522 26.67 5.66 -13.63
C TRP A 522 27.05 7.03 -13.06
N ASP A 523 28.19 7.55 -13.51
CA ASP A 523 28.63 8.91 -13.22
C ASP A 523 28.67 9.73 -14.50
N LEU A 524 28.33 11.01 -14.39
CA LEU A 524 28.36 11.96 -15.48
C LEU A 524 29.61 12.83 -15.35
N GLU A 525 30.25 13.10 -16.49
CA GLU A 525 31.25 14.15 -16.58
C GLU A 525 30.56 15.51 -16.70
N HIS A 526 29.94 15.84 -17.84
CA HIS A 526 29.11 17.04 -18.00
C HIS A 526 27.67 16.66 -18.37
N PHE A 527 26.72 17.54 -18.07
CA PHE A 527 25.36 17.39 -18.60
C PHE A 527 25.34 17.60 -20.11
N GLU A 528 24.42 16.91 -20.79
CA GLU A 528 24.19 17.06 -22.24
C GLU A 528 23.82 18.50 -22.61
N ASN A 529 22.88 19.07 -21.88
CA ASN A 529 22.47 20.46 -21.95
C ASN A 529 22.37 20.97 -20.51
N ALA A 530 23.44 21.62 -20.06
CA ALA A 530 23.50 22.27 -18.75
C ALA A 530 22.93 23.69 -18.85
N VAL A 531 22.07 24.06 -17.91
CA VAL A 531 21.51 25.40 -17.79
C VAL A 531 22.47 26.29 -16.97
N GLU A 532 22.58 27.56 -17.35
CA GLU A 532 23.21 28.57 -16.50
C GLU A 532 22.16 29.15 -15.55
N ILE A 533 22.45 29.17 -14.24
CA ILE A 533 21.60 29.82 -13.23
C ILE A 533 22.23 31.16 -12.88
N ASP A 534 21.61 32.24 -13.32
CA ASP A 534 22.04 33.63 -13.09
C ASP A 534 21.41 34.18 -11.80
N LYS A 535 20.08 34.12 -11.69
CA LYS A 535 19.34 34.71 -10.57
C LYS A 535 18.62 33.65 -9.76
N TRP A 536 19.13 33.37 -8.57
CA TRP A 536 18.52 32.40 -7.66
C TRP A 536 18.70 32.80 -6.21
N ALA A 537 17.89 32.23 -5.33
CA ALA A 537 17.90 32.54 -3.91
C ALA A 537 17.95 31.29 -3.03
N ILE A 538 18.52 31.43 -1.83
CA ILE A 538 18.41 30.45 -0.75
C ILE A 538 17.57 31.05 0.37
N CYS A 539 16.42 30.45 0.61
CA CYS A 539 15.50 30.80 1.70
C CYS A 539 15.58 29.75 2.80
N ASN A 540 15.90 30.19 4.01
CA ASN A 540 15.95 29.29 5.17
C ASN A 540 14.71 29.48 6.06
N VAL A 541 13.95 28.41 6.22
CA VAL A 541 12.72 28.30 7.04
C VAL A 541 12.98 27.54 8.34
N ASP A 542 14.20 27.02 8.54
CA ASP A 542 14.63 26.28 9.74
C ASP A 542 15.78 27.04 10.45
N PRO A 543 16.06 26.84 11.75
CA PRO A 543 17.21 27.49 12.39
C PRO A 543 18.56 26.86 12.02
N THR A 544 18.75 26.44 10.76
CA THR A 544 20.07 26.07 10.23
C THR A 544 21.01 27.28 10.26
N GLU A 545 22.29 27.06 10.57
CA GLU A 545 23.29 28.12 10.71
C GLU A 545 23.74 28.68 9.35
N ASP A 546 24.09 29.96 9.30
CA ASP A 546 24.53 30.63 8.07
C ASP A 546 25.76 29.97 7.40
N PRO A 547 26.77 29.45 8.13
CA PRO A 547 27.91 28.75 7.52
C PRO A 547 27.52 27.52 6.68
N ASP A 548 26.51 26.76 7.12
CA ASP A 548 26.02 25.57 6.39
C ASP A 548 25.39 25.97 5.05
N LEU A 549 24.66 27.10 5.02
CA LEU A 549 24.04 27.64 3.82
C LEU A 549 25.08 28.18 2.83
N LEU A 550 26.10 28.85 3.34
CA LEU A 550 27.22 29.35 2.54
C LEU A 550 28.03 28.18 1.94
N PHE A 551 28.26 27.13 2.73
CA PHE A 551 28.89 25.90 2.26
C PHE A 551 28.06 25.23 1.17
N LEU A 552 26.74 25.09 1.37
CA LEU A 552 25.82 24.56 0.36
C LEU A 552 25.92 25.33 -0.97
N ALA A 553 25.82 26.66 -0.92
CA ALA A 553 25.92 27.52 -2.09
C ALA A 553 27.24 27.33 -2.83
N THR A 554 28.35 27.39 -2.08
CA THR A 554 29.71 27.27 -2.62
C THR A 554 29.95 25.88 -3.23
N ALA A 555 29.56 24.82 -2.52
CA ALA A 555 29.73 23.44 -2.96
C ALA A 555 28.90 23.14 -4.22
N LEU A 556 27.67 23.66 -4.29
CA LEU A 556 26.82 23.53 -5.48
C LEU A 556 27.42 24.22 -6.71
N ARG A 557 28.00 25.41 -6.55
CA ARG A 557 28.66 26.13 -7.66
C ARG A 557 29.87 25.36 -8.17
N PHE A 558 30.74 24.91 -7.27
CA PHE A 558 31.91 24.11 -7.66
C PHE A 558 31.53 22.80 -8.31
N ARG A 559 30.54 22.09 -7.76
CA ARG A 559 30.08 20.83 -8.35
C ARG A 559 29.32 21.04 -9.65
N GLY A 560 28.54 22.11 -9.76
CA GLY A 560 27.86 22.54 -10.97
C GLY A 560 28.85 22.70 -12.13
N LEU A 561 29.95 23.44 -11.92
CA LEU A 561 31.00 23.62 -12.92
C LEU A 561 31.58 22.29 -13.41
N ARG A 562 31.74 21.31 -12.52
CA ARG A 562 32.21 19.96 -12.90
C ARG A 562 31.23 19.23 -13.80
N LEU A 563 29.93 19.52 -13.68
CA LEU A 563 28.84 18.99 -14.51
C LEU A 563 28.52 19.91 -15.71
N GLY A 564 29.32 20.95 -15.96
CA GLY A 564 29.09 21.92 -17.04
C GLY A 564 28.01 22.97 -16.75
N MET A 565 27.46 22.98 -15.54
CA MET A 565 26.38 23.86 -15.10
C MET A 565 26.97 25.08 -14.39
N LYS A 566 26.86 26.26 -15.01
CA LYS A 566 27.35 27.51 -14.40
C LYS A 566 26.30 28.05 -13.45
N ILE A 567 26.66 28.19 -12.18
CA ILE A 567 25.76 28.69 -11.13
C ILE A 567 26.41 29.93 -10.51
N HIS A 568 25.71 31.05 -10.59
CA HIS A 568 26.15 32.32 -10.02
C HIS A 568 25.92 32.36 -8.51
N GLU A 569 26.31 33.46 -7.86
CA GLU A 569 26.16 33.60 -6.41
C GLU A 569 24.69 33.83 -6.03
N PRO A 570 24.13 33.10 -5.04
CA PRO A 570 22.74 33.27 -4.66
C PRO A 570 22.54 34.53 -3.82
N GLN A 571 21.30 35.01 -3.81
CA GLN A 571 20.83 35.91 -2.77
C GLN A 571 20.43 35.12 -1.52
N PHE A 572 20.94 35.51 -0.35
CA PHE A 572 20.69 34.81 0.91
C PHE A 572 19.58 35.48 1.74
N TYR A 573 18.65 34.66 2.20
CA TYR A 573 17.58 35.06 3.12
C TYR A 573 17.60 34.14 4.35
N PRO A 574 18.51 34.41 5.31
CA PRO A 574 18.57 33.66 6.55
C PRO A 574 17.35 34.00 7.41
N LYS A 575 16.58 32.98 7.80
CA LYS A 575 15.42 33.05 8.72
C LYS A 575 14.30 33.96 8.24
N LEU A 576 13.54 33.50 7.24
CA LEU A 576 12.38 34.25 6.73
C LEU A 576 11.32 34.50 7.82
N VAL A 577 11.12 33.57 8.75
CA VAL A 577 10.04 33.64 9.75
C VAL A 577 10.49 33.00 11.07
N GLN A 578 10.23 33.67 12.21
CA GLN A 578 10.51 33.17 13.56
C GLN A 578 9.34 32.39 14.20
N ALA A 579 8.10 32.62 13.73
CA ALA A 579 6.87 32.01 14.24
C ALA A 579 6.04 31.34 13.13
N GLU A 580 5.55 30.12 13.35
CA GLU A 580 4.86 29.30 12.33
C GLU A 580 3.53 29.91 11.83
N GLU A 581 2.88 30.74 12.64
CA GLU A 581 1.54 31.30 12.41
C GLU A 581 1.47 32.29 11.23
N ASP A 582 2.55 33.02 10.95
CA ASP A 582 2.60 33.98 9.83
C ASP A 582 3.37 33.46 8.60
N PHE A 583 3.81 32.21 8.62
CA PHE A 583 4.70 31.66 7.59
C PHE A 583 4.17 31.86 6.17
N GLU A 584 2.90 31.53 5.95
CA GLU A 584 2.31 31.50 4.61
C GLU A 584 2.31 32.88 3.96
N LYS A 585 1.90 33.91 4.72
CA LYS A 585 1.82 35.29 4.23
C LYS A 585 3.20 35.85 3.89
N TYR A 586 4.17 35.70 4.79
CA TYR A 586 5.53 36.21 4.54
C TYR A 586 6.24 35.45 3.43
N PHE A 587 6.05 34.13 3.37
CA PHE A 587 6.62 33.30 2.31
C PHE A 587 6.02 33.64 0.93
N GLU A 588 4.71 33.90 0.85
CA GLU A 588 4.07 34.36 -0.38
C GLU A 588 4.63 35.71 -0.85
N ILE A 589 4.71 36.71 0.04
CA ILE A 589 5.28 38.04 -0.27
C ILE A 589 6.71 37.89 -0.79
N PHE A 590 7.53 37.13 -0.06
CA PHE A 590 8.91 36.84 -0.46
C PHE A 590 8.99 36.23 -1.86
N LEU A 591 8.19 35.22 -2.16
CA LEU A 591 8.20 34.57 -3.48
C LEU A 591 7.71 35.52 -4.59
N ARG A 592 6.73 36.39 -4.31
CA ARG A 592 6.27 37.41 -5.28
C ARG A 592 7.35 38.43 -5.61
N GLU A 593 8.12 38.87 -4.61
CA GLU A 593 9.30 39.73 -4.82
C GLU A 593 10.39 39.01 -5.62
N ARG A 594 10.69 37.75 -5.29
CA ARG A 594 11.66 36.97 -6.08
C ARG A 594 11.20 36.84 -7.54
N LYS A 595 9.90 36.62 -7.77
CA LYS A 595 9.33 36.53 -9.12
C LYS A 595 9.46 37.86 -9.87
N SER A 596 9.20 39.01 -9.23
CA SER A 596 9.33 40.33 -9.87
C SER A 596 10.78 40.69 -10.23
N GLU A 597 11.76 40.12 -9.52
CA GLU A 597 13.18 40.27 -9.81
C GLU A 597 13.71 39.30 -10.89
N ASN A 598 12.83 38.46 -11.46
CA ASN A 598 13.15 37.38 -12.40
C ASN A 598 14.08 36.32 -11.78
N CYS A 599 13.84 35.95 -10.52
CA CYS A 599 14.50 34.80 -9.89
C CYS A 599 14.03 33.50 -10.55
N GLU A 600 14.98 32.70 -11.04
CA GLU A 600 14.74 31.48 -11.80
C GLU A 600 14.37 30.30 -10.91
N VAL A 601 14.95 30.22 -9.72
CA VAL A 601 14.68 29.16 -8.74
C VAL A 601 15.00 29.60 -7.31
N VAL A 602 14.20 29.15 -6.36
CA VAL A 602 14.43 29.32 -4.92
C VAL A 602 14.76 27.98 -4.28
N LEU A 603 15.94 27.84 -3.68
CA LEU A 603 16.25 26.74 -2.77
C LEU A 603 15.63 27.03 -1.41
N VAL A 604 14.81 26.11 -0.90
CA VAL A 604 14.13 26.29 0.40
C VAL A 604 14.66 25.27 1.39
N VAL A 605 15.40 25.72 2.40
CA VAL A 605 15.84 24.86 3.52
C VAL A 605 14.73 24.83 4.56
N MET A 606 14.24 23.65 4.90
CA MET A 606 13.07 23.45 5.76
C MET A 606 13.36 22.44 6.88
N PRO A 607 12.59 22.50 7.98
CA PRO A 607 12.73 21.56 9.08
C PRO A 607 12.55 20.10 8.65
N ASN A 608 13.08 19.17 9.45
CA ASN A 608 13.03 17.73 9.13
C ASN A 608 11.62 17.12 9.23
N SER A 609 10.76 17.74 10.05
CA SER A 609 9.39 17.36 10.38
C SER A 609 8.45 18.57 10.21
N GLY A 610 7.14 18.30 10.22
CA GLY A 610 6.10 19.34 10.13
C GLY A 610 5.46 19.45 8.74
N VAL A 611 4.62 20.47 8.57
CA VAL A 611 3.74 20.65 7.40
C VAL A 611 4.33 21.55 6.30
N PHE A 612 5.56 22.03 6.48
CA PHE A 612 6.18 23.05 5.62
C PHE A 612 6.24 22.68 4.14
N TYR A 613 6.57 21.43 3.78
CA TYR A 613 6.72 21.05 2.37
C TYR A 613 5.43 21.26 1.57
N GLY A 614 4.28 20.85 2.12
CA GLY A 614 2.97 21.03 1.47
C GLY A 614 2.66 22.51 1.27
N LYS A 615 2.81 23.33 2.34
CA LYS A 615 2.59 24.77 2.30
C LYS A 615 3.49 25.50 1.30
N ILE A 616 4.80 25.19 1.30
CA ILE A 616 5.77 25.76 0.35
C ILE A 616 5.34 25.49 -1.09
N LYS A 617 4.92 24.26 -1.39
CA LYS A 617 4.50 23.88 -2.74
C LYS A 617 3.18 24.51 -3.14
N GLN A 618 2.21 24.60 -2.23
CA GLN A 618 0.95 25.30 -2.48
C GLN A 618 1.19 26.78 -2.83
N ILE A 619 1.98 27.50 -2.03
CA ILE A 619 2.25 28.94 -2.28
C ILE A 619 3.05 29.12 -3.58
N ALA A 620 4.15 28.37 -3.73
CA ALA A 620 5.04 28.55 -4.87
C ALA A 620 4.39 28.18 -6.22
N GLU A 621 3.60 27.11 -6.25
CA GLU A 621 3.11 26.51 -7.51
C GLU A 621 1.65 26.89 -7.82
N LEU A 622 0.76 27.00 -6.81
CA LEU A 622 -0.65 27.38 -7.03
C LEU A 622 -0.87 28.91 -7.05
N GLN A 623 -0.11 29.68 -6.27
CA GLN A 623 -0.39 31.11 -6.03
C GLN A 623 0.59 32.06 -6.74
N VAL A 624 1.87 31.71 -6.77
CA VAL A 624 2.93 32.59 -7.28
C VAL A 624 3.43 32.17 -8.66
N GLY A 625 3.64 30.88 -8.90
CA GLY A 625 4.25 30.37 -10.14
C GLY A 625 5.76 30.68 -10.19
N ILE A 626 6.51 30.18 -9.21
CA ILE A 626 7.98 30.25 -9.15
C ILE A 626 8.55 28.87 -8.81
N LEU A 627 9.67 28.50 -9.43
CA LEU A 627 10.31 27.22 -9.18
C LEU A 627 10.94 27.16 -7.80
N THR A 628 10.68 26.06 -7.09
CA THR A 628 11.28 25.80 -5.78
C THR A 628 11.94 24.42 -5.71
N GLN A 629 13.05 24.35 -4.98
CA GLN A 629 13.73 23.10 -4.66
C GLN A 629 13.99 23.03 -3.16
N CYS A 630 13.22 22.19 -2.47
CA CYS A 630 13.29 22.07 -1.02
C CYS A 630 14.40 21.10 -0.58
N LEU A 631 15.06 21.42 0.54
CA LEU A 631 16.03 20.56 1.23
C LEU A 631 15.68 20.50 2.72
N LYS A 632 15.79 19.32 3.31
CA LYS A 632 15.73 19.19 4.77
C LYS A 632 17.03 19.70 5.38
N SER A 633 16.96 20.37 6.52
CA SER A 633 18.16 20.86 7.23
C SER A 633 19.17 19.76 7.56
N SER A 634 18.70 18.56 7.92
CA SER A 634 19.58 17.40 8.13
C SER A 634 20.35 16.99 6.86
N THR A 635 19.77 17.22 5.68
CA THR A 635 20.42 16.94 4.39
C THR A 635 21.50 17.97 4.08
N VAL A 636 21.29 19.24 4.46
CA VAL A 636 22.30 20.29 4.34
C VAL A 636 23.51 19.99 5.24
N LYS A 637 23.26 19.59 6.49
CA LYS A 637 24.33 19.22 7.45
C LYS A 637 25.13 17.98 7.03
N LYS A 638 24.50 17.06 6.30
CA LYS A 638 25.11 15.82 5.79
C LYS A 638 25.46 15.91 4.30
N LEU A 639 25.66 17.11 3.77
CA LEU A 639 25.87 17.31 2.34
C LEU A 639 27.10 16.55 1.84
N ASP A 640 26.90 15.66 0.87
CA ASP A 640 27.94 14.88 0.21
C ASP A 640 27.83 14.98 -1.33
N LEU A 641 28.78 14.36 -2.03
CA LEU A 641 28.82 14.36 -3.49
C LEU A 641 27.57 13.75 -4.14
N SER A 642 26.99 12.72 -3.52
CA SER A 642 25.81 12.02 -4.03
C SER A 642 24.56 12.90 -3.94
N ILE A 643 24.38 13.60 -2.81
CA ILE A 643 23.32 14.56 -2.58
C ILE A 643 23.47 15.74 -3.54
N MET A 644 24.69 16.29 -3.69
CA MET A 644 24.95 17.40 -4.62
C MET A 644 24.61 17.01 -6.07
N ASN A 645 25.03 15.82 -6.53
CA ASN A 645 24.70 15.33 -7.86
C ASN A 645 23.18 15.21 -8.07
N SER A 646 22.49 14.60 -7.10
CA SER A 646 21.04 14.43 -7.17
C SER A 646 20.28 15.76 -7.16
N LEU A 647 20.80 16.76 -6.45
CA LEU A 647 20.24 18.11 -6.41
C LEU A 647 20.45 18.83 -7.75
N LEU A 648 21.66 18.80 -8.31
CA LEU A 648 21.99 19.45 -9.57
C LEU A 648 21.25 18.83 -10.76
N LEU A 649 21.07 17.52 -10.78
CA LEU A 649 20.23 16.84 -11.79
C LEU A 649 18.80 17.41 -11.81
N LYS A 650 18.19 17.57 -10.63
CA LYS A 650 16.84 18.13 -10.48
C LYS A 650 16.77 19.60 -10.87
N LEU A 651 17.75 20.40 -10.43
CA LEU A 651 17.80 21.82 -10.79
C LEU A 651 17.92 22.01 -12.30
N ASN A 652 18.85 21.28 -12.94
CA ASN A 652 19.02 21.32 -14.38
C ASN A 652 17.71 20.93 -15.10
N ALA A 653 17.06 19.84 -14.67
CA ALA A 653 15.80 19.38 -15.26
C ALA A 653 14.65 20.39 -15.11
N LYS A 654 14.46 20.99 -13.92
CA LYS A 654 13.42 21.99 -13.66
C LYS A 654 13.57 23.23 -14.54
N LEU A 655 14.80 23.60 -14.83
CA LEU A 655 15.15 24.70 -15.70
C LEU A 655 15.24 24.28 -17.18
N ASN A 656 14.63 23.15 -17.56
CA ASN A 656 14.56 22.58 -18.91
C ASN A 656 15.88 22.09 -19.52
N GLY A 657 16.93 21.97 -18.71
CA GLY A 657 18.17 21.31 -19.08
C GLY A 657 17.98 19.82 -19.31
N ASN A 658 18.85 19.25 -20.14
CA ASN A 658 18.92 17.80 -20.37
C ASN A 658 20.19 17.25 -19.73
N CYS A 659 20.07 16.27 -18.83
CA CYS A 659 21.22 15.78 -18.09
C CYS A 659 22.08 14.83 -18.94
N TYR A 660 21.45 13.90 -19.68
CA TYR A 660 22.14 12.89 -20.49
C TYR A 660 21.12 12.19 -21.40
N ASN A 661 21.60 11.45 -22.39
CA ASN A 661 20.79 10.67 -23.33
C ASN A 661 21.19 9.19 -23.30
N ILE A 662 20.38 8.33 -23.94
CA ILE A 662 20.80 6.99 -24.35
C ILE A 662 21.35 7.06 -25.77
N LYS A 663 22.41 6.31 -26.06
CA LYS A 663 23.01 6.22 -27.40
C LYS A 663 21.97 5.84 -28.46
N SER A 664 21.71 6.73 -29.41
CA SER A 664 20.64 6.59 -30.41
C SER A 664 20.67 5.27 -31.18
N SER A 665 21.86 4.74 -31.46
CA SER A 665 22.03 3.49 -32.21
C SER A 665 21.60 2.22 -31.45
N LEU A 666 21.40 2.31 -30.13
CA LEU A 666 20.97 1.18 -29.30
C LEU A 666 19.46 1.09 -29.18
N TRP A 667 18.74 2.19 -29.41
CA TRP A 667 17.27 2.14 -29.36
C TRP A 667 16.74 1.15 -30.40
N PRO A 668 15.75 0.31 -30.04
CA PRO A 668 15.05 -0.50 -31.02
C PRO A 668 14.49 0.35 -32.17
N LYS A 669 14.38 -0.25 -33.36
CA LYS A 669 13.93 0.43 -34.59
C LYS A 669 12.61 1.21 -34.42
N TYR A 670 11.82 0.84 -33.43
CA TYR A 670 10.63 1.55 -32.99
C TYR A 670 10.83 3.07 -32.83
N PHE A 671 11.95 3.51 -32.26
CA PHE A 671 12.29 4.92 -31.97
C PHE A 671 12.96 5.67 -33.15
N ILE A 672 13.10 5.03 -34.33
CA ILE A 672 13.57 5.74 -35.54
C ILE A 672 12.56 6.81 -35.97
N ARG A 673 11.27 6.53 -35.77
CA ARG A 673 10.17 7.47 -36.02
C ARG A 673 9.79 8.20 -34.72
N PRO A 674 9.16 9.38 -34.78
CA PRO A 674 8.70 10.09 -33.58
C PRO A 674 7.76 9.24 -32.73
N VAL A 675 8.11 9.04 -31.46
CA VAL A 675 7.32 8.27 -30.48
C VAL A 675 6.96 9.17 -29.31
N LEU A 676 5.67 9.19 -28.96
CA LEU A 676 5.16 9.72 -27.71
C LEU A 676 5.00 8.57 -26.71
N VAL A 677 5.83 8.57 -25.68
CA VAL A 677 5.75 7.66 -24.54
C VAL A 677 4.99 8.36 -23.43
N ILE A 678 3.96 7.70 -22.91
CA ILE A 678 3.08 8.23 -21.88
C ILE A 678 3.10 7.28 -20.69
N GLY A 679 3.19 7.84 -19.49
CA GLY A 679 2.98 7.13 -18.23
C GLY A 679 1.76 7.71 -17.53
N ALA A 680 0.79 6.87 -17.19
CA ALA A 680 -0.42 7.28 -16.49
C ALA A 680 -0.56 6.48 -15.19
N TYR A 681 -0.70 7.18 -14.07
CA TYR A 681 -0.85 6.58 -12.75
C TYR A 681 -2.11 7.10 -12.07
N VAL A 682 -2.91 6.19 -11.51
CA VAL A 682 -4.09 6.51 -10.69
C VAL A 682 -3.92 5.96 -9.27
N ASN A 683 -4.21 6.78 -8.27
CA ASN A 683 -4.03 6.44 -6.85
C ASN A 683 -5.17 5.59 -6.23
N VAL A 684 -5.76 4.65 -6.98
CA VAL A 684 -6.95 3.88 -6.55
C VAL A 684 -6.71 3.06 -5.26
N ASN A 685 -5.47 2.61 -5.02
CA ASN A 685 -5.14 1.65 -3.97
C ASN A 685 -4.49 2.26 -2.70
N ASP A 686 -4.67 3.56 -2.40
CA ASP A 686 -4.07 4.17 -1.20
C ASP A 686 -4.89 3.83 0.07
N PRO A 687 -4.41 2.94 0.97
CA PRO A 687 -5.15 2.50 2.15
C PRO A 687 -5.28 3.60 3.22
N LYS A 688 -4.54 4.72 3.06
CA LYS A 688 -4.55 5.87 3.98
C LYS A 688 -5.55 6.94 3.57
N ARG A 689 -6.37 6.68 2.55
CA ARG A 689 -7.39 7.61 2.07
C ARG A 689 -8.44 7.88 3.15
N SER A 690 -8.59 9.14 3.53
CA SER A 690 -9.83 9.63 4.14
C SER A 690 -10.90 9.78 3.06
N SER A 691 -12.18 9.68 3.42
CA SER A 691 -13.29 9.89 2.49
C SER A 691 -13.27 11.26 1.78
N SER A 692 -12.48 12.22 2.29
CA SER A 692 -12.42 13.63 1.87
C SER A 692 -11.41 13.98 0.77
N PHE A 693 -10.83 13.00 0.05
CA PHE A 693 -9.81 13.26 -0.97
C PHE A 693 -10.21 12.66 -2.34
N PRO A 694 -10.11 13.39 -3.47
CA PRO A 694 -10.52 12.90 -4.78
C PRO A 694 -9.57 11.83 -5.36
N PHE A 695 -10.05 11.00 -6.30
CA PHE A 695 -9.13 10.17 -7.08
C PHE A 695 -8.35 11.07 -8.05
N ILE A 696 -7.03 10.89 -8.10
CA ILE A 696 -6.14 11.68 -8.94
C ILE A 696 -5.43 10.74 -9.90
N ALA A 697 -5.57 11.06 -11.19
CA ALA A 697 -4.75 10.56 -12.26
C ALA A 697 -3.69 11.60 -12.63
N SER A 698 -2.45 11.17 -12.79
CA SER A 698 -1.40 11.98 -13.40
C SER A 698 -0.92 11.30 -14.67
N ILE A 699 -0.81 12.07 -15.74
CA ILE A 699 -0.44 11.60 -17.07
C ILE A 699 0.78 12.40 -17.50
N VAL A 700 1.87 11.70 -17.77
CA VAL A 700 3.16 12.28 -18.11
C VAL A 700 3.58 11.79 -19.49
N GLY A 701 3.76 12.73 -20.43
CA GLY A 701 4.25 12.44 -21.78
C GLY A 701 5.63 13.05 -22.00
N ASN A 702 6.52 12.37 -22.71
CA ASN A 702 7.71 13.08 -23.22
C ASN A 702 7.30 14.06 -24.32
N TYR A 703 8.00 15.18 -24.44
CA TYR A 703 7.78 16.13 -25.52
C TYR A 703 8.98 16.25 -26.48
N ASN A 704 10.10 15.59 -26.18
CA ASN A 704 11.25 15.51 -27.09
C ASN A 704 11.47 14.10 -27.63
N ARG A 705 12.17 13.98 -28.77
CA ARG A 705 12.44 12.68 -29.43
C ARG A 705 13.31 11.71 -28.60
N HIS A 706 14.12 12.24 -27.69
CA HIS A 706 14.98 11.42 -26.83
C HIS A 706 14.27 10.87 -25.58
N ALA A 707 12.99 11.22 -25.39
CA ALA A 707 12.19 10.83 -24.23
C ALA A 707 12.79 11.25 -22.86
N THR A 708 13.57 12.33 -22.82
CA THR A 708 14.26 12.83 -21.62
C THR A 708 13.57 14.03 -20.97
N LYS A 709 12.73 14.75 -21.73
CA LYS A 709 11.96 15.88 -21.23
C LYS A 709 10.47 15.56 -21.25
N HIS A 710 9.76 15.91 -20.17
CA HIS A 710 8.38 15.47 -19.95
C HIS A 710 7.49 16.62 -19.51
N ASN A 711 6.22 16.53 -19.89
CA ASN A 711 5.16 17.38 -19.37
C ASN A 711 4.19 16.52 -18.55
N VAL A 712 3.50 17.13 -17.59
CA VAL A 712 2.50 16.46 -16.76
C VAL A 712 1.16 17.16 -16.83
N ILE A 713 0.09 16.37 -16.88
CA ILE A 713 -1.29 16.85 -16.76
C ILE A 713 -2.01 15.99 -15.73
N TRP A 714 -2.80 16.63 -14.87
CA TRP A 714 -3.63 15.96 -13.89
C TRP A 714 -5.06 15.80 -14.39
N SER A 715 -5.69 14.70 -14.02
CA SER A 715 -7.14 14.51 -14.14
C SER A 715 -7.70 14.08 -12.79
N PHE A 716 -8.81 14.67 -12.39
CA PHE A 716 -9.49 14.37 -11.15
C PHE A 716 -10.71 13.51 -11.47
N MET A 717 -10.74 12.33 -10.90
CA MET A 717 -11.71 11.30 -11.21
C MET A 717 -12.80 11.24 -10.13
N LYS A 718 -14.03 10.98 -10.55
CA LYS A 718 -15.13 10.66 -9.66
C LYS A 718 -14.92 9.29 -9.01
N SER A 719 -15.61 9.05 -7.91
CA SER A 719 -15.39 7.84 -7.11
C SER A 719 -15.92 6.55 -7.73
N ASP A 720 -16.81 6.68 -8.71
CA ASP A 720 -17.44 5.61 -9.50
C ASP A 720 -16.80 5.45 -10.89
N SER A 721 -15.83 6.29 -11.26
CA SER A 721 -15.15 6.21 -12.55
C SER A 721 -14.07 5.14 -12.58
N ASP A 722 -14.18 4.20 -13.52
CA ASP A 722 -13.18 3.13 -13.74
C ASP A 722 -11.99 3.57 -14.61
N HIS A 723 -12.07 4.71 -15.30
CA HIS A 723 -11.10 5.17 -16.31
C HIS A 723 -10.74 6.64 -16.09
N ILE A 724 -9.63 7.08 -16.68
CA ILE A 724 -9.19 8.48 -16.60
C ILE A 724 -10.15 9.39 -17.39
N GLU A 725 -10.78 10.33 -16.69
CA GLU A 725 -11.69 11.32 -17.27
C GLU A 725 -10.95 12.36 -18.12
N ASN A 726 -11.58 12.83 -19.20
CA ASN A 726 -11.03 13.81 -20.18
C ASN A 726 -9.68 13.39 -20.79
N LEU A 727 -9.39 12.09 -20.89
CA LEU A 727 -8.13 11.59 -21.44
C LEU A 727 -7.91 12.05 -22.89
N ASP A 728 -8.97 12.18 -23.69
CA ASP A 728 -8.95 12.72 -25.05
C ASP A 728 -8.27 14.09 -25.13
N LYS A 729 -8.70 15.04 -24.30
CA LYS A 729 -8.14 16.41 -24.26
C LYS A 729 -6.69 16.41 -23.80
N ILE A 730 -6.39 15.60 -22.77
CA ILE A 730 -5.05 15.45 -22.21
C ILE A 730 -4.08 14.92 -23.27
N ILE A 731 -4.51 13.92 -24.05
CA ILE A 731 -3.73 13.36 -25.14
C ILE A 731 -3.48 14.42 -26.22
N GLY A 732 -4.51 15.19 -26.60
CA GLY A 732 -4.38 16.31 -27.52
C GLY A 732 -3.30 17.31 -27.08
N GLU A 733 -3.33 17.73 -25.80
CA GLU A 733 -2.36 18.65 -25.22
C GLU A 733 -0.93 18.09 -25.22
N LEU A 734 -0.73 16.83 -24.80
CA LEU A 734 0.59 16.18 -24.83
C LEU A 734 1.17 16.11 -26.24
N ILE A 735 0.33 15.82 -27.24
CA ILE A 735 0.75 15.75 -28.64
C ILE A 735 1.13 17.15 -29.16
N ILE A 736 0.39 18.20 -28.79
CA ILE A 736 0.71 19.58 -29.15
C ILE A 736 2.09 19.97 -28.59
N HIS A 737 2.34 19.69 -27.30
CA HIS A 737 3.66 19.96 -26.70
C HIS A 737 4.79 19.17 -27.38
N TYR A 738 4.53 17.91 -27.73
CA TYR A 738 5.49 17.11 -28.49
C TYR A 738 5.79 17.73 -29.86
N TRP A 739 4.76 18.16 -30.59
CA TRP A 739 4.93 18.78 -31.90
C TRP A 739 5.69 20.11 -31.82
N GLN A 740 5.40 20.95 -30.82
CA GLN A 740 6.08 22.24 -30.60
C GLN A 740 7.60 22.10 -30.42
N GLU A 741 8.06 21.11 -29.65
CA GLU A 741 9.50 20.89 -29.43
C GLU A 741 10.14 20.06 -30.55
N SER A 742 9.48 19.01 -31.03
CA SER A 742 10.08 18.03 -31.94
C SER A 742 9.89 18.33 -33.43
N GLY A 743 9.02 19.29 -33.77
CA GLY A 743 8.65 19.67 -35.13
C GLY A 743 7.84 18.63 -35.91
N ALA A 744 7.39 17.54 -35.27
CA ALA A 744 6.62 16.47 -35.91
C ALA A 744 5.56 15.90 -34.96
N TYR A 745 4.42 15.50 -35.52
CA TYR A 745 3.46 14.70 -34.77
C TYR A 745 4.05 13.31 -34.47
N PRO A 746 3.81 12.73 -33.30
CA PRO A 746 4.15 11.34 -33.01
C PRO A 746 3.54 10.40 -34.05
N GLU A 747 4.33 9.48 -34.60
CA GLU A 747 3.76 8.42 -35.46
C GLU A 747 3.23 7.26 -34.61
N LYS A 748 3.66 7.18 -33.35
CA LYS A 748 3.37 6.07 -32.43
C LYS A 748 3.17 6.56 -31.01
N ILE A 749 2.25 5.91 -30.29
CA ILE A 749 1.97 6.15 -28.87
C ILE A 749 2.27 4.88 -28.09
N LEU A 750 3.15 4.99 -27.09
CA LEU A 750 3.45 3.93 -26.14
C LEU A 750 2.92 4.31 -24.75
N TYR A 751 1.81 3.71 -24.34
CA TYR A 751 1.05 4.07 -23.16
C TYR A 751 1.27 3.05 -22.02
N TYR A 752 1.98 3.46 -20.97
CA TYR A 752 2.15 2.68 -19.74
C TYR A 752 1.14 3.14 -18.69
N ARG A 753 0.25 2.23 -18.28
CA ARG A 753 -0.84 2.51 -17.35
C ARG A 753 -0.66 1.73 -16.06
N GLU A 754 -0.66 2.40 -14.90
CA GLU A 754 -0.64 1.75 -13.59
C GLU A 754 -1.85 2.19 -12.75
N GLY A 755 -2.39 1.26 -11.96
CA GLY A 755 -3.53 1.50 -11.07
C GLY A 755 -4.86 1.10 -11.71
N ILE A 756 -4.86 0.05 -12.53
CA ILE A 756 -6.08 -0.62 -12.96
C ILE A 756 -6.34 -1.79 -12.00
N LEU A 757 -7.60 -2.00 -11.61
CA LEU A 757 -8.00 -3.17 -10.83
C LEU A 757 -8.07 -4.39 -11.77
N GLU A 758 -7.60 -5.57 -11.32
CA GLU A 758 -7.48 -6.80 -12.14
C GLU A 758 -8.78 -7.14 -12.88
N ASP A 759 -9.93 -6.92 -12.22
CA ASP A 759 -11.25 -7.23 -12.75
C ASP A 759 -11.73 -6.26 -13.85
N ASN A 760 -11.14 -5.08 -13.95
CA ASN A 760 -11.57 -4.01 -14.87
C ASN A 760 -10.59 -3.78 -16.03
N ILE A 761 -9.50 -4.58 -16.14
CA ILE A 761 -8.43 -4.38 -17.14
C ILE A 761 -8.97 -4.20 -18.56
N TRP A 762 -9.87 -5.09 -19.00
CA TRP A 762 -10.43 -5.01 -20.36
C TRP A 762 -11.23 -3.74 -20.58
N VAL A 763 -12.16 -3.43 -19.67
CA VAL A 763 -13.09 -2.30 -19.78
C VAL A 763 -12.33 -0.98 -19.78
N VAL A 764 -11.32 -0.85 -18.92
CA VAL A 764 -10.49 0.36 -18.85
C VAL A 764 -9.65 0.50 -20.11
N MET A 765 -9.02 -0.57 -20.58
CA MET A 765 -8.22 -0.54 -21.81
C MET A 765 -9.05 -0.10 -23.02
N GLU A 766 -10.24 -0.66 -23.20
CA GLU A 766 -11.12 -0.33 -24.33
C GLU A 766 -11.55 1.15 -24.30
N LYS A 767 -12.02 1.63 -23.13
CA LYS A 767 -12.44 3.03 -22.94
C LYS A 767 -11.27 4.01 -23.11
N GLU A 768 -10.16 3.77 -22.43
CA GLU A 768 -9.00 4.67 -22.49
C GLU A 768 -8.36 4.67 -23.89
N ALA A 769 -8.32 3.53 -24.59
CA ALA A 769 -7.84 3.47 -25.97
C ALA A 769 -8.74 4.29 -26.93
N ALA A 770 -10.06 4.22 -26.77
CA ALA A 770 -11.00 5.04 -27.55
C ALA A 770 -10.79 6.54 -27.28
N LEU A 771 -10.64 6.94 -26.02
CA LEU A 771 -10.36 8.35 -25.67
C LEU A 771 -9.01 8.83 -26.24
N ILE A 772 -7.97 7.99 -26.23
CA ILE A 772 -6.68 8.31 -26.87
C ILE A 772 -6.87 8.55 -28.37
N ARG A 773 -7.70 7.75 -29.04
CA ARG A 773 -8.03 7.92 -30.47
C ARG A 773 -8.76 9.22 -30.74
N GLU A 774 -9.78 9.52 -29.93
CA GLU A 774 -10.53 10.77 -30.01
C GLU A 774 -9.61 11.99 -29.84
N GLY A 775 -8.68 11.94 -28.88
CA GLY A 775 -7.66 12.97 -28.69
C GLY A 775 -6.80 13.19 -29.93
N CYS A 776 -6.38 12.11 -30.61
CA CYS A 776 -5.64 12.21 -31.87
C CYS A 776 -6.49 12.82 -33.00
N LEU A 777 -7.71 12.31 -33.19
CA LEU A 777 -8.61 12.77 -34.26
C LEU A 777 -9.06 14.22 -34.08
N SER A 778 -9.14 14.70 -32.83
CA SER A 778 -9.47 16.09 -32.52
C SER A 778 -8.44 17.09 -33.06
N LEU A 779 -7.18 16.66 -33.24
CA LEU A 779 -6.10 17.49 -33.77
C LEU A 779 -6.10 17.51 -35.31
N HIS A 780 -6.36 16.36 -35.94
CA HIS A 780 -6.45 16.26 -37.40
C HIS A 780 -7.33 15.07 -37.81
N PRO A 781 -8.29 15.22 -38.76
CA PRO A 781 -9.32 14.22 -39.08
C PRO A 781 -8.85 12.81 -39.50
N PHE A 782 -7.57 12.65 -39.81
CA PHE A 782 -6.97 11.38 -40.25
C PHE A 782 -5.71 11.00 -39.44
N TYR A 783 -5.42 11.72 -38.35
CA TYR A 783 -4.24 11.43 -37.55
C TYR A 783 -4.52 10.26 -36.59
N GLN A 784 -3.99 9.10 -36.93
CA GLN A 784 -4.17 7.85 -36.19
C GLN A 784 -2.81 7.18 -35.96
N PRO A 785 -2.02 7.64 -34.97
CA PRO A 785 -0.75 7.00 -34.64
C PRO A 785 -0.99 5.57 -34.13
N SER A 786 -0.03 4.67 -34.31
CA SER A 786 -0.16 3.30 -33.80
C SER A 786 -0.08 3.29 -32.27
N LEU A 787 -1.02 2.62 -31.60
CA LEU A 787 -1.09 2.55 -30.14
C LEU A 787 -0.54 1.21 -29.61
N THR A 788 0.31 1.31 -28.59
CA THR A 788 0.71 0.17 -27.74
C THR A 788 0.31 0.47 -26.30
N PHE A 789 -0.60 -0.32 -25.73
CA PHE A 789 -1.14 -0.17 -24.38
C PHE A 789 -0.55 -1.24 -23.46
N ILE A 790 0.13 -0.83 -22.39
CA ILE A 790 0.79 -1.71 -21.44
C ILE A 790 0.30 -1.40 -20.03
N ASP A 791 -0.40 -2.36 -19.41
CA ASP A 791 -0.69 -2.33 -17.98
C ASP A 791 0.58 -2.66 -17.18
N VAL A 792 0.80 -1.90 -16.11
CA VAL A 792 1.95 -1.99 -15.24
C VAL A 792 1.47 -2.22 -13.82
N THR A 793 1.84 -3.36 -13.24
CA THR A 793 1.43 -3.74 -11.89
C THR A 793 2.65 -3.95 -11.00
N ARG A 794 2.71 -3.22 -9.88
CA ARG A 794 3.69 -3.45 -8.80
C ARG A 794 3.09 -4.10 -7.56
N ASN A 795 1.75 -4.13 -7.46
CA ASN A 795 1.04 -4.75 -6.35
C ASN A 795 0.89 -6.26 -6.60
N HIS A 796 2.00 -6.99 -6.47
CA HIS A 796 2.03 -8.45 -6.60
C HIS A 796 3.03 -9.09 -5.63
N SER A 797 2.84 -10.37 -5.37
CA SER A 797 3.64 -11.10 -4.39
C SER A 797 4.95 -11.69 -4.95
N ALA A 798 5.22 -11.59 -6.26
CA ALA A 798 6.44 -12.14 -6.85
C ALA A 798 7.71 -11.41 -6.36
N MET A 799 8.70 -12.17 -5.90
CA MET A 799 10.05 -11.73 -5.57
C MET A 799 11.08 -12.57 -6.33
N PHE A 800 12.12 -11.91 -6.86
CA PHE A 800 13.23 -12.62 -7.51
C PHE A 800 14.34 -12.89 -6.50
N LEU A 801 14.48 -14.16 -6.15
CA LEU A 801 15.47 -14.67 -5.22
C LEU A 801 16.62 -15.33 -6.00
N PRO A 802 17.87 -15.19 -5.52
CA PRO A 802 19.01 -15.78 -6.21
C PRO A 802 18.94 -17.32 -6.16
N ASN A 803 19.23 -17.97 -7.29
CA ASN A 803 19.37 -19.42 -7.33
C ASN A 803 20.75 -19.88 -6.83
N LYS A 804 21.80 -19.18 -7.27
CA LYS A 804 23.20 -19.39 -6.87
C LYS A 804 23.63 -18.35 -5.82
N GLN A 805 24.93 -18.22 -5.57
CA GLN A 805 25.46 -17.17 -4.73
C GLN A 805 25.12 -15.78 -5.31
N ALA A 806 25.48 -15.42 -6.55
CA ALA A 806 25.23 -14.06 -7.05
C ALA A 806 23.75 -13.59 -6.93
N ASP A 807 23.54 -12.34 -6.50
CA ASP A 807 22.20 -11.71 -6.44
C ASP A 807 21.61 -11.57 -7.85
N VAL A 808 20.30 -11.39 -7.93
CA VAL A 808 19.60 -11.20 -9.21
C VAL A 808 19.95 -9.81 -9.78
N PRO A 809 20.60 -9.72 -10.94
CA PRO A 809 21.05 -8.44 -11.49
C PRO A 809 19.87 -7.63 -12.06
N ALA A 810 20.04 -6.30 -12.13
CA ALA A 810 19.15 -5.46 -12.91
C ALA A 810 19.20 -5.84 -14.39
N GLY A 811 18.08 -5.66 -15.09
CA GLY A 811 17.83 -6.16 -16.43
C GLY A 811 17.30 -7.60 -16.45
N THR A 812 17.13 -8.27 -15.31
CA THR A 812 16.56 -9.62 -15.28
C THR A 812 15.07 -9.59 -15.69
N VAL A 813 14.75 -10.29 -16.76
CA VAL A 813 13.40 -10.50 -17.29
C VAL A 813 12.98 -11.95 -17.06
N VAL A 814 11.73 -12.13 -16.61
CA VAL A 814 11.06 -13.43 -16.60
C VAL A 814 9.74 -13.29 -17.34
N ASP A 815 9.66 -13.95 -18.48
CA ASP A 815 8.52 -14.00 -19.39
C ASP A 815 8.02 -15.44 -19.57
N SER A 816 8.36 -16.35 -18.66
CA SER A 816 7.96 -17.76 -18.69
C SER A 816 7.70 -18.30 -17.29
N THR A 817 7.00 -19.44 -17.20
CA THR A 817 6.64 -20.17 -15.98
C THR A 817 5.64 -19.46 -15.07
N ILE A 818 5.88 -18.18 -14.79
CA ILE A 818 5.11 -17.38 -13.84
C ILE A 818 4.31 -16.24 -14.47
N VAL A 819 4.01 -16.31 -15.76
CA VAL A 819 3.26 -15.31 -16.51
C VAL A 819 2.12 -16.00 -17.26
N HIS A 820 1.13 -15.24 -17.74
CA HIS A 820 0.08 -15.80 -18.58
C HIS A 820 0.67 -16.48 -19.85
N PRO A 821 0.14 -17.62 -20.33
CA PRO A 821 0.81 -18.41 -21.36
C PRO A 821 0.53 -17.88 -22.76
N ASN A 822 -0.68 -17.34 -22.95
CA ASN A 822 -1.20 -16.90 -24.24
C ASN A 822 -1.25 -15.38 -24.35
N GLN A 823 -0.94 -14.64 -23.29
CA GLN A 823 -0.91 -13.16 -23.30
C GLN A 823 0.52 -12.71 -23.16
N MET A 824 0.82 -11.55 -23.73
CA MET A 824 2.15 -10.99 -23.66
C MET A 824 2.37 -10.31 -22.29
N GLU A 825 2.86 -11.11 -21.35
CA GLU A 825 3.18 -10.68 -19.98
C GLU A 825 4.64 -10.99 -19.64
N PHE A 826 5.30 -10.06 -18.93
CA PHE A 826 6.64 -10.28 -18.42
C PHE A 826 6.90 -9.50 -17.12
N TYR A 827 7.80 -10.03 -16.31
CA TYR A 827 8.37 -9.33 -15.16
C TYR A 827 9.74 -8.78 -15.54
N LEU A 828 10.02 -7.52 -15.19
CA LEU A 828 11.33 -6.91 -15.37
C LEU A 828 11.87 -6.37 -14.04
N MET A 829 13.06 -6.83 -13.69
CA MET A 829 13.87 -6.27 -12.61
C MET A 829 14.73 -5.14 -13.14
N SER A 830 14.20 -3.92 -13.25
CA SER A 830 14.95 -2.82 -13.86
C SER A 830 16.04 -2.21 -12.97
N HIS A 831 15.98 -2.42 -11.65
CA HIS A 831 16.87 -1.79 -10.67
C HIS A 831 17.20 -2.76 -9.55
N LEU A 832 18.33 -2.53 -8.88
CA LEU A 832 18.68 -3.22 -7.64
C LEU A 832 18.00 -2.50 -6.47
N SER A 833 17.24 -3.23 -5.66
CA SER A 833 16.64 -2.69 -4.45
C SER A 833 17.71 -2.47 -3.38
N TYR A 834 17.83 -1.24 -2.87
CA TYR A 834 18.77 -0.89 -1.79
C TYR A 834 18.36 -1.47 -0.41
N LEU A 835 17.08 -1.81 -0.27
CA LEU A 835 16.43 -2.34 0.92
C LEU A 835 15.52 -3.51 0.54
N GLY A 836 15.70 -4.67 1.15
CA GLY A 836 14.85 -5.85 0.99
C GLY A 836 15.08 -6.67 -0.29
N ALA A 837 14.25 -7.71 -0.49
CA ALA A 837 14.29 -8.53 -1.70
C ALA A 837 13.81 -7.72 -2.92
N PRO A 838 14.47 -7.86 -4.07
CA PRO A 838 14.11 -7.11 -5.26
C PRO A 838 12.78 -7.66 -5.79
N ARG A 839 11.74 -6.81 -5.77
CA ARG A 839 10.45 -7.07 -6.40
C ARG A 839 10.48 -6.54 -7.84
N PRO A 840 10.32 -7.40 -8.86
CA PRO A 840 10.24 -6.95 -10.24
C PRO A 840 8.95 -6.15 -10.45
N THR A 841 8.86 -5.44 -11.57
CA THR A 841 7.60 -4.85 -12.04
C THR A 841 6.98 -5.80 -13.07
N LYS A 842 5.66 -6.05 -12.98
CA LYS A 842 4.91 -6.83 -13.99
C LYS A 842 4.40 -5.89 -15.08
N TYR A 843 4.56 -6.30 -16.33
CA TYR A 843 4.06 -5.63 -17.53
C TYR A 843 3.13 -6.58 -18.29
N HIS A 844 1.95 -6.12 -18.66
CA HIS A 844 0.98 -6.85 -19.47
C HIS A 844 0.61 -6.00 -20.69
N VAL A 845 1.01 -6.44 -21.88
CA VAL A 845 0.71 -5.76 -23.14
C VAL A 845 -0.72 -6.12 -23.53
N LEU A 846 -1.63 -5.16 -23.38
CA LEU A 846 -3.06 -5.36 -23.61
C LEU A 846 -3.43 -5.16 -25.08
N MET A 847 -2.81 -4.18 -25.73
CA MET A 847 -3.01 -3.79 -27.13
C MET A 847 -1.65 -3.43 -27.76
N ASP A 848 -1.41 -3.87 -28.99
CA ASP A 848 -0.20 -3.55 -29.75
C ASP A 848 -0.46 -3.54 -31.26
N GLU A 849 -0.71 -2.35 -31.78
CA GLU A 849 -0.83 -2.09 -33.22
C GLU A 849 0.51 -1.85 -33.90
N SER A 850 1.58 -1.68 -33.12
CA SER A 850 2.93 -1.52 -33.64
C SER A 850 3.61 -2.85 -33.94
N HIS A 851 3.00 -3.96 -33.51
CA HIS A 851 3.46 -5.33 -33.70
C HIS A 851 4.90 -5.53 -33.23
N LEU A 852 5.21 -4.97 -32.07
CA LEU A 852 6.51 -5.07 -31.44
C LEU A 852 6.80 -6.52 -31.05
N SER A 853 8.07 -6.91 -31.18
CA SER A 853 8.53 -8.18 -30.62
C SER A 853 8.63 -8.09 -29.10
N GLU A 854 8.49 -9.21 -28.40
CA GLU A 854 8.68 -9.26 -26.94
C GLU A 854 10.05 -8.69 -26.53
N ASP A 855 11.11 -8.99 -27.31
CA ASP A 855 12.45 -8.45 -27.09
C ASP A 855 12.50 -6.93 -27.21
N ASP A 856 11.82 -6.34 -28.20
CA ASP A 856 11.81 -4.89 -28.38
C ASP A 856 11.04 -4.19 -27.25
N ILE A 857 9.87 -4.71 -26.83
CA ILE A 857 9.11 -4.14 -25.71
C ILE A 857 9.91 -4.22 -24.42
N GLN A 858 10.50 -5.39 -24.13
CA GLN A 858 11.29 -5.59 -22.91
C GLN A 858 12.52 -4.66 -22.88
N GLU A 859 13.22 -4.51 -24.00
CA GLU A 859 14.38 -3.62 -24.11
C GLU A 859 14.00 -2.14 -24.03
N ILE A 860 12.95 -1.70 -24.75
CA ILE A 860 12.43 -0.33 -24.66
C ILE A 860 12.05 -0.02 -23.22
N THR A 861 11.30 -0.91 -22.57
CA THR A 861 10.87 -0.74 -21.17
C THR A 861 12.07 -0.57 -20.26
N PHE A 862 13.10 -1.41 -20.42
CA PHE A 862 14.32 -1.33 -19.63
C PHE A 862 15.12 -0.05 -19.88
N TYR A 863 15.20 0.41 -21.12
CA TYR A 863 15.93 1.63 -21.47
C TYR A 863 15.24 2.88 -20.93
N LEU A 864 13.91 2.94 -20.99
CA LEU A 864 13.14 4.02 -20.40
C LEU A 864 13.36 4.14 -18.88
N CYS A 865 13.68 3.04 -18.18
CA CYS A 865 14.05 3.08 -16.76
C CYS A 865 15.40 3.79 -16.48
N HIS A 866 16.21 4.08 -17.49
CA HIS A 866 17.51 4.73 -17.32
C HIS A 866 17.48 6.23 -17.58
N LEU A 867 16.34 6.83 -17.95
CA LEU A 867 16.24 8.25 -18.36
C LEU A 867 15.87 9.22 -17.21
N SER A 868 16.00 8.79 -15.95
CA SER A 868 15.56 9.59 -14.79
C SER A 868 16.50 10.77 -14.54
N CYS A 869 16.03 12.00 -14.71
CA CYS A 869 16.78 13.19 -14.34
C CYS A 869 16.76 13.49 -12.82
N ARG A 870 16.39 12.51 -11.99
CA ARG A 870 16.49 12.61 -10.51
C ARG A 870 17.69 11.88 -9.93
N CYS A 871 18.28 10.95 -10.68
CA CYS A 871 19.42 10.13 -10.24
C CYS A 871 20.16 9.55 -11.44
N THR A 872 21.44 9.23 -11.27
CA THR A 872 22.22 8.46 -12.26
C THR A 872 22.14 6.97 -11.97
N ARG A 873 20.91 6.48 -11.81
CA ARG A 873 20.58 5.08 -11.53
C ARG A 873 19.33 4.66 -12.28
N SER A 874 19.25 3.37 -12.64
CA SER A 874 18.03 2.81 -13.20
C SER A 874 16.91 2.83 -12.15
N VAL A 875 15.70 3.21 -12.57
CA VAL A 875 14.50 3.31 -11.72
C VAL A 875 13.58 2.09 -11.91
N PRO A 876 12.66 1.81 -10.96
CA PRO A 876 11.74 0.66 -11.02
C PRO A 876 10.75 0.61 -12.20
N PHE A 877 10.55 1.73 -12.89
CA PHE A 877 9.54 1.88 -13.94
C PHE A 877 10.10 2.74 -15.08
N PRO A 878 9.53 2.65 -16.29
CA PRO A 878 9.70 3.69 -17.31
C PRO A 878 9.52 5.07 -16.69
N VAL A 879 10.42 5.98 -17.03
CA VAL A 879 10.53 7.29 -16.35
C VAL A 879 9.24 8.09 -16.40
N GLN A 880 8.48 8.00 -17.49
CA GLN A 880 7.16 8.61 -17.65
C GLN A 880 6.21 8.17 -16.52
N LEU A 881 6.14 6.86 -16.26
CA LEU A 881 5.29 6.32 -15.21
C LEU A 881 5.84 6.65 -13.82
N TYR A 882 7.16 6.60 -13.64
CA TYR A 882 7.80 7.02 -12.40
C TYR A 882 7.48 8.49 -12.05
N TYR A 883 7.45 9.36 -13.06
CA TYR A 883 7.09 10.76 -12.96
C TYR A 883 5.60 10.99 -12.73
N ALA A 884 4.73 10.21 -13.37
CA ALA A 884 3.30 10.24 -13.09
C ALA A 884 3.02 10.00 -11.61
N ARG A 885 3.67 9.00 -11.00
CA ARG A 885 3.55 8.74 -9.55
C ARG A 885 4.00 9.92 -8.69
N LEU A 886 5.12 10.54 -9.04
CA LEU A 886 5.65 11.71 -8.32
C LEU A 886 4.72 12.92 -8.45
N ALA A 887 4.14 13.13 -9.63
CA ALA A 887 3.17 14.18 -9.87
C ALA A 887 1.85 13.93 -9.12
N THR A 888 1.39 12.69 -9.00
CA THR A 888 0.23 12.37 -8.16
C THR A 888 0.52 12.63 -6.68
N GLN A 889 1.71 12.24 -6.20
CA GLN A 889 2.14 12.58 -4.85
C GLN A 889 2.25 14.09 -4.64
N ARG A 890 2.71 14.85 -5.64
CA ARG A 890 2.73 16.31 -5.60
C ARG A 890 1.32 16.88 -5.52
N ALA A 891 0.38 16.40 -6.34
CA ALA A 891 -1.01 16.83 -6.28
C ALA A 891 -1.66 16.54 -4.92
N GLN A 892 -1.36 15.41 -4.30
CA GLN A 892 -1.78 15.13 -2.92
C GLN A 892 -1.32 16.21 -1.92
N LYS A 893 -0.11 16.74 -2.10
CA LYS A 893 0.42 17.82 -1.25
C LYS A 893 -0.28 19.16 -1.43
N TYR A 894 -1.01 19.37 -2.51
CA TYR A 894 -1.80 20.58 -2.70
C TYR A 894 -3.08 20.61 -1.83
N PHE A 895 -3.53 19.45 -1.32
CA PHE A 895 -4.65 19.37 -0.38
C PHE A 895 -4.22 19.21 1.09
N ASP A 896 -2.92 18.98 1.38
CA ASP A 896 -2.44 18.79 2.76
C ASP A 896 -2.80 19.99 3.64
N GLY A 897 -3.37 19.73 4.83
CA GLY A 897 -3.65 20.74 5.85
C GLY A 897 -4.94 21.53 5.66
N ARG A 898 -5.75 21.21 4.63
CA ARG A 898 -7.04 21.86 4.36
C ARG A 898 -8.18 20.91 4.77
N PHE A 899 -9.06 21.36 5.66
CA PHE A 899 -10.35 20.68 5.87
C PHE A 899 -11.30 21.24 4.83
N MET A 900 -11.62 20.43 3.81
CA MET A 900 -12.30 20.92 2.62
C MET A 900 -13.68 20.28 2.52
N ASP A 901 -14.68 21.11 2.28
CA ASP A 901 -15.95 20.66 1.72
C ASP A 901 -15.82 20.48 0.19
N ASP A 902 -16.89 20.02 -0.45
CA ASP A 902 -16.87 19.72 -1.89
C ASP A 902 -16.60 20.97 -2.75
N GLU A 903 -17.05 22.16 -2.34
CA GLU A 903 -16.81 23.41 -3.06
C GLU A 903 -15.33 23.82 -3.01
N GLU A 904 -14.70 23.68 -1.86
CA GLU A 904 -13.28 23.95 -1.69
C GLU A 904 -12.40 22.96 -2.46
N ILE A 905 -12.80 21.68 -2.51
CA ILE A 905 -12.13 20.65 -3.33
C ILE A 905 -12.17 21.07 -4.80
N ASP A 906 -13.34 21.45 -5.32
CA ASP A 906 -13.49 21.89 -6.72
C ASP A 906 -12.64 23.13 -7.04
N LYS A 907 -12.57 24.09 -6.11
CA LYS A 907 -11.69 25.26 -6.26
C LYS A 907 -10.22 24.85 -6.33
N THR A 908 -9.79 23.97 -5.44
CA THR A 908 -8.39 23.49 -5.41
C THR A 908 -8.04 22.70 -6.65
N ILE A 909 -8.96 21.86 -7.15
CA ILE A 909 -8.82 21.17 -8.43
C ILE A 909 -8.57 22.17 -9.56
N LYS A 910 -9.36 23.25 -9.65
CA LYS A 910 -9.16 24.30 -10.66
C LYS A 910 -7.79 24.98 -10.53
N GLU A 911 -7.35 25.28 -9.31
CA GLU A 911 -6.01 25.84 -9.05
C GLU A 911 -4.90 24.90 -9.54
N ILE A 912 -5.02 23.59 -9.25
CA ILE A 912 -4.04 22.58 -9.66
C ILE A 912 -3.98 22.44 -11.18
N LEU A 913 -5.14 22.43 -11.84
CA LEU A 913 -5.21 22.38 -13.31
C LEU A 913 -4.57 23.62 -13.95
N ASN A 914 -4.56 24.76 -13.26
CA ASN A 914 -3.91 25.99 -13.74
C ASN A 914 -2.39 26.07 -13.48
N VAL A 915 -1.81 25.13 -12.73
CA VAL A 915 -0.36 25.13 -12.44
C VAL A 915 0.46 25.09 -13.73
N ASN A 916 0.01 24.33 -14.73
CA ASN A 916 0.68 24.25 -16.02
C ASN A 916 0.75 25.61 -16.73
N ALA A 917 -0.26 26.47 -16.58
CA ALA A 917 -0.23 27.83 -17.12
C ALA A 917 0.73 28.73 -16.34
N LEU A 918 0.79 28.59 -15.01
CA LEU A 918 1.69 29.38 -14.16
C LEU A 918 3.18 29.04 -14.36
N LEU A 919 3.46 27.79 -14.75
CA LEU A 919 4.80 27.22 -14.93
C LEU A 919 5.00 26.70 -16.36
N GLU A 920 4.34 27.30 -17.35
CA GLU A 920 4.36 26.87 -18.76
C GLU A 920 5.80 26.80 -19.30
N HIS A 921 6.65 27.73 -18.87
CA HIS A 921 8.06 27.77 -19.25
C HIS A 921 8.92 26.74 -18.52
N ASN A 922 8.39 25.97 -17.56
CA ASN A 922 9.13 24.98 -16.78
C ASN A 922 8.29 23.70 -16.57
N PRO A 923 7.92 22.96 -17.64
CA PRO A 923 7.04 21.78 -17.57
C PRO A 923 7.55 20.67 -16.63
N MET A 924 8.86 20.68 -16.33
CA MET A 924 9.51 19.71 -15.44
C MET A 924 9.55 20.16 -13.96
N PHE A 925 8.76 21.17 -13.56
CA PHE A 925 8.74 21.71 -12.18
C PHE A 925 8.48 20.69 -11.07
N PHE A 926 7.79 19.59 -11.40
CA PHE A 926 7.37 18.56 -10.47
C PHE A 926 8.52 17.61 -10.06
N VAL A 927 9.62 17.58 -10.82
CA VAL A 927 10.74 16.64 -10.69
C VAL A 927 11.63 16.88 -9.46
#